data_AF-R7AUI9-F1
#
_entry.id   AF-R7AUI9-F1
#
_cell.length_a   1.000
_cell.length_b   1.000
_cell.length_c   1.000
_cell.angle_alpha   90.00
_cell.angle_beta   90.00
_cell.angle_gamma   90.00
#
_symmetry.space_group_name_H-M   'P 1'
#
loop_
_entity.id
_entity.type
_entity.pdbx_description
1 polymer ?
#
loop_
_entity_poly.entity_id
_entity_poly.type
_entity_poly.pdbx_seq_one_letter_code
_entity_poly.pdbx_strand_id
1 'polypeptide(L)'
;MESNAQKFQKSANQKALVIWMLLNIILSVSYAIEIVKGLRTVGYYIIFMLVCWIPFAVGLILLKIKGRAAQYYKDVVVIGYGILYVFVLFTTHSTLAFVYILPLTSMLILFKNRNFMLRCGVATMIGIVASIIKNFLSGMSGAADITAYEIQVASVFMCYVGYVLSINHLNFTDGAMLHQVEDNLKKVVETIATVKTASTSVVDGVTVVRELADENKASADAVVGSMETLAQNNTVLRDKADSSMEMTRKISKQGANVAELVEKMVQLTNESMVHAKSSSEELTDVVASTNSMAELANELEGILKDFKEQFDMVKSEVGTIEGINRQTNLLALNASIEAARAGEAGKGFAVVANEIRDLSMGTQNSSSRILTALGHLENTSDNMTDSITQTLKLIHVTLDKIKQVSASVSSISGDSTQIGNSVLVIRDSMDEVENSNKSMVDNMKQICDVMEVMTENVEGADQNTRVMRSKYDETMRSVGKIEEVVGKLVEELGAGGFMSIHDIKPGMWVSVTPSKTPNKEYKAEIIGSFEDGVFTRKLLLGKRELVLEKDETYQLLIVVDNMLYKWENVKIALQKDTTYKINVMANPAVYNRRKYPRLPMDNPCEIKLQSEKGSYNGRMVNLSANGFAIATRAEQIGAAKGREIEIKIEGFDLLKEQTLTGHIIRVSNNDGEFILGCRMPEDYLDIRDYVNQKMQGGK
;
A
#
# COMPACT_ATOMS: atom_id res chain seq x y z
N MET A 1 21.50 -2.40 60.00
CA MET A 1 22.87 -2.21 60.56
C MET A 1 23.02 -2.69 62.01
N GLU A 2 22.05 -2.48 62.91
CA GLU A 2 22.15 -2.87 64.33
C GLU A 2 22.43 -4.36 64.59
N SER A 3 21.83 -5.27 63.81
CA SER A 3 22.04 -6.72 63.93
C SER A 3 23.50 -7.15 63.69
N ASN A 4 24.19 -6.49 62.75
CA ASN A 4 25.58 -6.82 62.44
C ASN A 4 26.55 -6.26 63.49
N ALA A 5 26.31 -5.04 64.00
CA ALA A 5 27.11 -4.45 65.07
C ALA A 5 27.08 -5.31 66.35
N GLN A 6 25.90 -5.83 66.71
CA GLN A 6 25.75 -6.75 67.84
C GLN A 6 26.47 -8.08 67.62
N LYS A 7 26.46 -8.62 66.39
CA LYS A 7 27.21 -9.85 66.04
C LYS A 7 28.73 -9.65 66.17
N PHE A 8 29.26 -8.53 65.70
CA PHE A 8 30.69 -8.22 65.83
C PHE A 8 31.11 -8.03 67.29
N GLN A 9 30.33 -7.28 68.08
CA GLN A 9 30.62 -7.09 69.51
C GLN A 9 30.59 -8.41 70.29
N LYS A 10 29.62 -9.28 69.99
CA LYS A 10 29.54 -10.63 70.56
C LYS A 10 30.79 -11.46 70.24
N SER A 11 31.25 -11.44 68.98
CA SER A 11 32.44 -12.17 68.56
C SER A 11 33.70 -11.66 69.27
N ALA A 12 33.87 -10.33 69.36
CA ALA A 12 35.01 -9.71 70.05
C ALA A 12 35.05 -10.10 71.54
N ASN A 13 33.92 -9.99 72.24
CA ASN A 13 33.80 -10.37 73.64
C ASN A 13 34.13 -11.86 73.87
N GLN A 14 33.62 -12.76 73.02
CA GLN A 14 33.91 -14.20 73.12
C GLN A 14 35.38 -14.53 72.91
N LYS A 15 36.02 -13.92 71.89
CA LYS A 15 37.44 -14.12 71.62
C LYS A 15 38.31 -13.60 72.77
N ALA A 16 38.02 -12.41 73.29
CA ALA A 16 38.72 -11.84 74.45
C ALA A 16 38.58 -12.74 75.70
N LEU A 17 37.39 -13.27 75.96
CA LEU A 17 37.14 -14.22 77.05
C LEU A 17 38.01 -15.50 76.92
N VAL A 18 38.07 -16.10 75.73
CA VAL A 18 38.86 -17.32 75.49
C VAL A 18 40.35 -17.06 75.69
N ILE A 19 40.87 -15.96 75.15
CA ILE A 19 42.29 -15.62 75.31
C ILE A 19 42.60 -15.36 76.80
N TRP A 20 41.73 -14.66 77.52
CA TRP A 20 41.91 -14.38 78.96
C TRP A 20 41.90 -15.67 79.79
N MET A 21 41.00 -16.61 79.48
CA MET A 21 40.95 -17.91 80.13
C MET A 21 42.24 -18.70 79.92
N LEU A 22 42.70 -18.82 78.67
CA LEU A 22 43.94 -19.55 78.33
C LEU A 22 45.14 -18.96 79.06
N LEU A 23 45.23 -17.63 79.08
CA LEU A 23 46.28 -16.90 79.77
C LEU A 23 46.28 -17.18 81.28
N ASN A 24 45.11 -17.13 81.93
CA ASN A 24 44.97 -17.44 83.35
C ASN A 24 45.39 -18.89 83.68
N ILE A 25 45.05 -19.86 82.81
CA ILE A 25 45.48 -21.26 82.97
C ILE A 25 47.00 -21.37 82.89
N ILE A 26 47.61 -20.78 81.86
CA ILE A 26 49.07 -20.83 81.66
C ILE A 26 49.80 -20.17 82.84
N LEU A 27 49.34 -19.00 83.28
CA LEU A 27 49.90 -18.29 84.42
C LEU A 27 49.79 -19.10 85.73
N SER A 28 48.64 -19.72 85.96
CA SER A 28 48.42 -20.56 87.14
C SER A 28 49.40 -21.74 87.18
N VAL A 29 49.57 -22.44 86.05
CA VAL A 29 50.53 -23.56 85.95
C VAL A 29 51.97 -23.08 86.14
N SER A 30 52.36 -21.97 85.51
CA SER A 30 53.72 -21.43 85.63
C SER A 30 54.08 -21.09 87.07
N TYR A 31 53.19 -20.41 87.80
CA TYR A 31 53.43 -20.03 89.19
C TYR A 31 53.34 -21.22 90.16
N ALA A 32 52.56 -22.27 89.83
CA ALA A 32 52.57 -23.51 90.60
C ALA A 32 53.94 -24.23 90.50
N ILE A 33 54.56 -24.25 89.32
CA ILE A 33 55.90 -24.81 89.11
C ILE A 33 56.96 -24.04 89.92
N GLU A 34 56.81 -22.72 90.06
CA GLU A 34 57.74 -21.91 90.87
C GLU A 34 57.69 -22.25 92.37
N ILE A 35 56.54 -22.67 92.90
CA ILE A 35 56.44 -23.19 94.27
C ILE A 35 57.19 -24.51 94.40
N VAL A 36 57.01 -25.42 93.43
CA VAL A 36 57.70 -26.72 93.41
C VAL A 36 59.22 -26.53 93.38
N LYS A 37 59.69 -25.47 92.70
CA LYS A 37 61.11 -25.08 92.66
C LYS A 37 61.61 -24.35 93.91
N GLY A 38 60.74 -24.11 94.90
CA GLY A 38 61.09 -23.39 96.13
C GLY A 38 61.27 -21.88 95.97
N LEU A 39 60.89 -21.30 94.82
CA LEU A 39 61.09 -19.88 94.51
C LEU A 39 60.01 -18.97 95.11
N ARG A 40 58.87 -19.52 95.54
CA ARG A 40 57.73 -18.77 96.11
C ARG A 40 57.02 -19.54 97.23
N THR A 41 56.36 -18.79 98.12
CA THR A 41 55.56 -19.36 99.21
C THR A 41 54.17 -19.77 98.75
N VAL A 42 53.59 -20.78 99.41
CA VAL A 42 52.20 -21.23 99.18
C VAL A 42 51.21 -20.07 99.40
N GLY A 43 51.46 -19.21 100.40
CA GLY A 43 50.62 -18.04 100.67
C GLY A 43 50.58 -17.04 99.51
N TYR A 44 51.71 -16.78 98.85
CA TYR A 44 51.76 -15.91 97.67
C TYR A 44 50.94 -16.49 96.51
N TYR A 45 51.05 -17.80 96.26
CA TYR A 45 50.31 -18.45 95.18
C TYR A 45 48.79 -18.41 95.39
N ILE A 46 48.31 -18.56 96.63
CA ILE A 46 46.87 -18.43 96.93
C ILE A 46 46.37 -17.02 96.59
N ILE A 47 47.10 -15.99 96.99
CA ILE A 47 46.76 -14.60 96.68
C ILE A 47 46.79 -14.36 95.16
N PHE A 48 47.81 -14.87 94.47
CA PHE A 48 47.92 -14.80 93.01
C PHE A 48 46.74 -15.46 92.31
N MET A 49 46.32 -16.65 92.76
CA MET A 49 45.16 -17.36 92.20
C MET A 49 43.86 -16.57 92.39
N LEU A 50 43.67 -15.94 93.55
CA LEU A 50 42.50 -15.09 93.80
C LEU A 50 42.49 -13.86 92.87
N VAL A 51 43.61 -13.16 92.76
CA VAL A 51 43.74 -11.97 91.89
C VAL A 51 43.61 -12.34 90.40
N CYS A 52 44.05 -13.53 90.00
CA CYS A 52 43.97 -14.01 88.62
C CYS A 52 42.54 -14.45 88.23
N TRP A 53 41.86 -15.22 89.08
CA TRP A 53 40.60 -15.88 88.73
C TRP A 53 39.33 -15.11 89.15
N ILE A 54 39.37 -14.30 90.21
CA ILE A 54 38.18 -13.51 90.63
C ILE A 54 37.74 -12.53 89.53
N PRO A 55 38.62 -11.70 88.93
CA PRO A 55 38.18 -10.75 87.91
C PRO A 55 37.67 -11.44 86.64
N PHE A 56 38.22 -12.61 86.29
CA PHE A 56 37.73 -13.43 85.19
C PHE A 56 36.32 -13.99 85.48
N ALA A 57 36.07 -14.46 86.70
CA ALA A 57 34.74 -14.91 87.14
C ALA A 57 33.72 -13.75 87.10
N VAL A 58 34.10 -12.54 87.53
CA VAL A 58 33.27 -11.34 87.40
C VAL A 58 32.94 -11.05 85.92
N GLY A 59 33.91 -11.18 85.02
CA GLY A 59 33.70 -11.04 83.57
C GLY A 59 32.71 -12.06 83.01
N LEU A 60 32.80 -13.34 83.43
CA LEU A 60 31.86 -14.39 83.04
C LEU A 60 30.43 -14.10 83.52
N ILE A 61 30.28 -13.66 84.76
CA ILE A 61 28.98 -13.29 85.34
C ILE A 61 28.37 -12.12 84.58
N LEU A 62 29.17 -11.09 84.26
CA LEU A 62 28.70 -9.93 83.51
C LEU A 62 28.18 -10.33 82.13
N LEU A 63 28.90 -11.19 81.39
CA LEU A 63 28.46 -11.67 80.08
C LEU A 63 27.20 -12.55 80.16
N LYS A 64 26.95 -13.22 81.30
CA LYS A 64 25.75 -14.02 81.53
C LYS A 64 24.53 -13.16 81.87
N ILE A 65 24.72 -12.05 82.61
CA ILE A 65 23.62 -11.16 83.04
C ILE A 65 23.26 -10.13 81.96
N LYS A 66 24.26 -9.44 81.39
CA LYS A 66 24.05 -8.33 80.44
C LYS A 66 24.05 -8.77 78.97
N GLY A 67 24.24 -10.08 78.73
CA GLY A 67 24.28 -10.67 77.40
C GLY A 67 25.68 -10.66 76.77
N ARG A 68 25.90 -11.58 75.81
CA ARG A 68 27.23 -11.83 75.21
C ARG A 68 27.80 -10.65 74.40
N ALA A 69 26.98 -9.66 74.05
CA ALA A 69 27.38 -8.45 73.32
C ALA A 69 27.58 -7.22 74.23
N ALA A 70 27.72 -7.41 75.54
CA ALA A 70 27.88 -6.30 76.49
C ALA A 70 29.08 -5.38 76.12
N GLN A 71 28.82 -4.09 75.93
CA GLN A 71 29.84 -3.12 75.49
C GLN A 71 30.92 -2.82 76.54
N TYR A 72 30.57 -2.94 77.83
CA TYR A 72 31.47 -2.68 78.97
C TYR A 72 32.38 -3.86 79.32
N TYR A 73 32.26 -5.00 78.63
CA TYR A 73 33.09 -6.17 78.90
C TYR A 73 34.59 -5.88 78.68
N LYS A 74 34.93 -5.03 77.71
CA LYS A 74 36.31 -4.55 77.49
C LYS A 74 36.90 -3.88 78.72
N ASP A 75 36.10 -3.13 79.47
CA ASP A 75 36.54 -2.41 80.67
C ASP A 75 36.83 -3.42 81.79
N VAL A 76 36.02 -4.47 81.91
CA VAL A 76 36.25 -5.58 82.86
C VAL A 76 37.53 -6.34 82.55
N VAL A 77 37.81 -6.60 81.27
CA VAL A 77 39.06 -7.26 80.85
C VAL A 77 40.27 -6.40 81.21
N VAL A 78 40.24 -5.10 80.90
CA VAL A 78 41.36 -4.18 81.21
C VAL A 78 41.56 -4.03 82.71
N ILE A 79 40.50 -3.75 83.47
CA ILE A 79 40.63 -3.51 84.91
C ILE A 79 41.00 -4.81 85.61
N GLY A 80 40.32 -5.91 85.28
CA GLY A 80 40.54 -7.21 85.90
C GLY A 80 41.95 -7.75 85.67
N TYR A 81 42.39 -7.79 84.41
CA TYR A 81 43.76 -8.21 84.10
C TYR A 81 44.79 -7.15 84.49
N GLY A 82 44.44 -5.87 84.45
CA GLY A 82 45.30 -4.77 84.89
C GLY A 82 45.66 -4.88 86.38
N ILE A 83 44.71 -5.27 87.23
CA ILE A 83 44.98 -5.56 88.65
C ILE A 83 45.96 -6.72 88.79
N LEU A 84 45.78 -7.81 88.04
CA LEU A 84 46.73 -8.93 88.01
C LEU A 84 48.11 -8.49 87.55
N TYR A 85 48.18 -7.68 86.49
CA TYR A 85 49.43 -7.17 85.94
C TYR A 85 50.19 -6.28 86.92
N VAL A 86 49.49 -5.33 87.58
CA VAL A 86 50.08 -4.48 88.62
C VAL A 86 50.51 -5.32 89.82
N PHE A 87 49.72 -6.30 90.25
CA PHE A 87 50.11 -7.24 91.31
C PHE A 87 51.41 -7.97 90.98
N VAL A 88 51.51 -8.53 89.77
CA VAL A 88 52.73 -9.24 89.32
C VAL A 88 53.93 -8.29 89.26
N LEU A 89 53.77 -7.10 88.65
CA LEU A 89 54.84 -6.10 88.55
C LEU A 89 55.37 -5.64 89.91
N PHE A 90 54.52 -5.54 90.92
CA PHE A 90 54.93 -5.05 92.24
C PHE A 90 55.49 -6.16 93.14
N THR A 91 55.27 -7.43 92.83
CA THR A 91 55.61 -8.55 93.73
C THR A 91 56.70 -9.47 93.19
N THR A 92 57.09 -9.32 91.94
CA THR A 92 58.11 -10.16 91.30
C THR A 92 59.48 -9.49 91.29
N HIS A 93 60.53 -10.32 91.29
CA HIS A 93 61.92 -9.87 91.14
C HIS A 93 62.42 -9.98 89.69
N SER A 94 61.60 -10.52 88.77
CA SER A 94 61.99 -10.72 87.38
C SER A 94 61.79 -9.46 86.54
N THR A 95 62.84 -9.03 85.86
CA THR A 95 62.81 -7.95 84.86
C THR A 95 61.98 -8.29 83.62
N LEU A 96 61.57 -9.55 83.43
CA LEU A 96 60.73 -10.00 82.31
C LEU A 96 59.21 -9.87 82.56
N ALA A 97 58.80 -9.43 83.76
CA ALA A 97 57.38 -9.37 84.13
C ALA A 97 56.52 -8.44 83.25
N PHE A 98 57.13 -7.46 82.58
CA PHE A 98 56.41 -6.56 81.69
C PHE A 98 55.80 -7.26 80.48
N VAL A 99 56.37 -8.40 80.04
CA VAL A 99 55.91 -9.18 78.88
C VAL A 99 54.46 -9.64 79.04
N TYR A 100 53.98 -9.79 80.28
CA TYR A 100 52.59 -10.13 80.57
C TYR A 100 51.57 -9.07 80.10
N ILE A 101 52.00 -7.89 79.65
CA ILE A 101 51.08 -6.92 79.03
C ILE A 101 50.69 -7.29 77.59
N LEU A 102 51.52 -8.04 76.85
CA LEU A 102 51.30 -8.32 75.43
C LEU A 102 50.01 -9.10 75.15
N PRO A 103 49.62 -10.10 75.96
CA PRO A 103 48.33 -10.76 75.80
C PRO A 103 47.15 -9.80 76.04
N LEU A 104 47.25 -8.89 77.02
CA LEU A 104 46.22 -7.89 77.28
C LEU A 104 46.03 -6.99 76.06
N THR A 105 47.11 -6.39 75.57
CA THR A 105 47.05 -5.49 74.41
C THR A 105 46.52 -6.18 73.17
N SER A 106 46.86 -7.46 72.97
CA SER A 106 46.33 -8.28 71.87
C SER A 106 44.81 -8.45 71.95
N MET A 107 44.23 -8.63 73.14
CA MET A 107 42.77 -8.67 73.32
C MET A 107 42.11 -7.32 73.02
N LEU A 108 42.79 -6.21 73.35
CA LEU A 108 42.23 -4.86 73.19
C LEU A 108 42.07 -4.43 71.72
N ILE A 109 42.86 -4.99 70.81
CA ILE A 109 42.74 -4.75 69.36
C ILE A 109 41.36 -5.18 68.86
N LEU A 110 40.81 -6.27 69.42
CA LEU A 110 39.53 -6.84 68.98
C LEU A 110 38.35 -5.87 69.14
N PHE A 111 38.46 -4.91 70.04
CA PHE A 111 37.42 -3.89 70.28
C PHE A 111 37.55 -2.68 69.35
N LYS A 112 38.57 -2.63 68.49
CA LYS A 112 38.83 -1.58 67.47
C LYS A 112 38.70 -0.14 67.97
N ASN A 113 38.99 0.11 69.25
CA ASN A 113 38.81 1.42 69.88
C ASN A 113 40.15 2.09 70.17
N ARG A 114 40.57 3.00 69.28
CA ARG A 114 41.84 3.74 69.35
C ARG A 114 42.00 4.51 70.66
N ASN A 115 41.00 5.30 71.04
CA ASN A 115 41.07 6.15 72.22
C ASN A 115 41.16 5.32 73.50
N PHE A 116 40.46 4.19 73.54
CA PHE A 116 40.51 3.25 74.65
C PHE A 116 41.89 2.58 74.76
N MET A 117 42.45 2.12 73.65
CA MET A 117 43.81 1.54 73.61
C MET A 117 44.87 2.53 74.10
N LEU A 118 44.78 3.79 73.68
CA LEU A 118 45.73 4.83 74.08
C LEU A 118 45.66 5.12 75.59
N ARG A 119 44.45 5.21 76.17
CA ARG A 119 44.26 5.35 77.62
C ARG A 119 44.86 4.16 78.39
N CYS A 120 44.67 2.93 77.89
CA CYS A 120 45.27 1.74 78.49
C CYS A 120 46.80 1.77 78.41
N GLY A 121 47.37 2.21 77.28
CA GLY A 121 48.82 2.36 77.13
C GLY A 121 49.44 3.33 78.12
N VAL A 122 48.83 4.51 78.28
CA VAL A 122 49.28 5.50 79.28
C VAL A 122 49.21 4.93 80.70
N ALA A 123 48.11 4.25 81.06
CA ALA A 123 47.96 3.64 82.38
C ALA A 123 49.01 2.55 82.66
N THR A 124 49.30 1.69 81.68
CA THR A 124 50.36 0.67 81.76
C THR A 124 51.73 1.30 81.96
N MET A 125 52.03 2.36 81.20
CA MET A 125 53.32 3.06 81.32
C MET A 125 53.50 3.68 82.70
N ILE A 126 52.46 4.29 83.26
CA ILE A 126 52.46 4.79 84.65
C ILE A 126 52.72 3.64 85.64
N GLY A 127 52.07 2.48 85.45
CA GLY A 127 52.26 1.30 86.30
C GLY A 127 53.67 0.73 86.26
N ILE A 128 54.30 0.72 85.07
CA ILE A 128 55.69 0.31 84.89
C ILE A 128 56.64 1.29 85.58
N VAL A 129 56.48 2.60 85.36
CA VAL A 129 57.31 3.63 85.99
C VAL A 129 57.20 3.55 87.52
N ALA A 130 55.99 3.34 88.06
CA ALA A 130 55.79 3.17 89.50
C ALA A 130 56.47 1.90 90.06
N SER A 131 56.46 0.80 89.31
CA SER A 131 57.19 -0.44 89.68
C SER A 131 58.71 -0.22 89.69
N ILE A 132 59.26 0.49 88.69
CA ILE A 132 60.69 0.85 88.62
C ILE A 132 61.09 1.70 89.83
N ILE A 133 60.31 2.75 90.15
CA ILE A 133 60.56 3.61 91.31
C ILE A 133 60.55 2.79 92.62
N LYS A 134 59.57 1.89 92.79
CA LYS A 134 59.50 1.01 93.96
C LYS A 134 60.76 0.13 94.08
N ASN A 135 61.16 -0.53 93.01
CA ASN A 135 62.32 -1.44 93.02
C ASN A 135 63.62 -0.69 93.37
N PHE A 136 63.75 0.55 92.91
CA PHE A 136 64.85 1.45 93.26
C PHE A 136 64.84 1.85 94.74
N LEU A 137 63.68 2.27 95.28
CA LEU A 137 63.52 2.65 96.69
C LEU A 137 63.72 1.47 97.66
N SER A 138 63.40 0.25 97.24
CA SER A 138 63.49 -0.95 98.07
C SER A 138 64.92 -1.52 98.17
N GLY A 139 65.90 -0.88 97.53
CA GLY A 139 67.31 -1.34 97.48
C GLY A 139 67.50 -2.63 96.67
N MET A 140 66.49 -3.03 95.88
CA MET A 140 66.44 -4.30 95.15
C MET A 140 67.05 -4.23 93.74
N SER A 141 67.49 -3.04 93.30
CA SER A 141 68.05 -2.82 91.97
C SER A 141 69.39 -2.11 92.02
N GLY A 142 70.36 -2.58 91.24
CA GLY A 142 71.68 -1.97 91.09
C GLY A 142 71.83 -1.14 89.81
N ALA A 143 73.01 -0.55 89.59
CA ALA A 143 73.34 0.15 88.34
C ALA A 143 73.27 -0.75 87.08
N ALA A 144 73.33 -2.08 87.27
CA ALA A 144 73.22 -3.07 86.20
C ALA A 144 71.78 -3.27 85.66
N ASP A 145 70.74 -2.82 86.38
CA ASP A 145 69.33 -3.03 85.98
C ASP A 145 68.74 -1.87 85.16
N ILE A 146 69.49 -0.75 85.01
CA ILE A 146 69.04 0.45 84.29
C ILE A 146 68.74 0.13 82.82
N THR A 147 69.63 -0.63 82.17
CA THR A 147 69.46 -1.05 80.77
C THR A 147 68.23 -1.96 80.59
N ALA A 148 67.90 -2.80 81.56
CA ALA A 148 66.71 -3.65 81.52
C ALA A 148 65.41 -2.84 81.63
N TYR A 149 65.39 -1.80 82.47
CA TYR A 149 64.25 -0.89 82.60
C TYR A 149 64.05 -0.01 81.35
N GLU A 150 65.14 0.44 80.71
CA GLU A 150 65.09 1.13 79.43
C GLU A 150 64.45 0.25 78.34
N ILE A 151 64.88 -1.02 78.23
CA ILE A 151 64.32 -1.99 77.29
C ILE A 151 62.83 -2.24 77.57
N GLN A 152 62.42 -2.36 78.83
CA GLN A 152 61.02 -2.57 79.23
C GLN A 152 60.13 -1.41 78.77
N VAL A 153 60.51 -0.17 79.08
CA VAL A 153 59.76 1.03 78.72
C VAL A 153 59.69 1.19 77.20
N ALA A 154 60.82 1.03 76.50
CA ALA A 154 60.89 1.11 75.04
C ALA A 154 60.03 0.03 74.37
N SER A 155 60.07 -1.21 74.86
CA SER A 155 59.32 -2.34 74.29
C SER A 155 57.81 -2.16 74.42
N VAL A 156 57.33 -1.78 75.61
CA VAL A 156 55.89 -1.57 75.84
C VAL A 156 55.40 -0.35 75.05
N PHE A 157 56.17 0.74 75.02
CA PHE A 157 55.85 1.90 74.22
C PHE A 157 55.72 1.54 72.73
N MET A 158 56.71 0.83 72.17
CA MET A 158 56.71 0.43 70.76
C MET A 158 55.54 -0.52 70.44
N CYS A 159 55.23 -1.47 71.32
CA CYS A 159 54.07 -2.35 71.17
C CYS A 159 52.74 -1.56 71.12
N TYR A 160 52.53 -0.60 72.03
CA TYR A 160 51.30 0.20 72.02
C TYR A 160 51.21 1.10 70.78
N VAL A 161 52.32 1.68 70.32
CA VAL A 161 52.37 2.42 69.04
C VAL A 161 51.96 1.50 67.88
N GLY A 162 52.54 0.30 67.80
CA GLY A 162 52.21 -0.69 66.77
C GLY A 162 50.73 -1.12 66.78
N TYR A 163 50.14 -1.31 67.97
CA TYR A 163 48.73 -1.65 68.09
C TYR A 163 47.79 -0.50 67.74
N VAL A 164 48.13 0.74 68.12
CA VAL A 164 47.34 1.92 67.74
C VAL A 164 47.36 2.13 66.22
N LEU A 165 48.52 1.97 65.58
CA LEU A 165 48.63 2.02 64.11
C LEU A 165 47.81 0.90 63.45
N SER A 166 47.87 -0.32 63.97
CA SER A 166 47.07 -1.45 63.49
C SER A 166 45.56 -1.17 63.56
N ILE A 167 45.06 -0.62 64.68
CA ILE A 167 43.64 -0.27 64.83
C ILE A 167 43.24 0.83 63.83
N ASN A 168 44.09 1.85 63.64
CA ASN A 168 43.82 2.93 62.68
C ASN A 168 43.73 2.40 61.24
N HIS A 169 44.66 1.55 60.83
CA HIS A 169 44.62 0.94 59.50
C HIS A 169 43.38 0.05 59.32
N LEU A 170 43.04 -0.75 60.33
CA LEU A 170 41.87 -1.62 60.27
C LEU A 170 40.55 -0.84 60.14
N ASN A 171 40.42 0.29 60.83
CA ASN A 171 39.25 1.17 60.72
C ASN A 171 39.18 1.87 59.35
N PHE A 172 40.32 2.26 58.77
CA PHE A 172 40.39 2.86 57.44
C PHE A 172 39.97 1.86 56.35
N THR A 173 40.49 0.64 56.39
CA THR A 173 40.20 -0.42 55.40
C THR A 173 38.73 -0.83 55.41
N ASP A 174 38.11 -1.00 56.58
CA ASP A 174 36.68 -1.31 56.69
C ASP A 174 35.81 -0.18 56.09
N GLY A 175 36.17 1.09 56.33
CA GLY A 175 35.48 2.24 55.76
C GLY A 175 35.58 2.30 54.24
N ALA A 176 36.78 2.11 53.70
CA ALA A 176 37.01 2.08 52.25
C ALA A 176 36.25 0.95 51.55
N MET A 177 36.20 -0.25 52.16
CA MET A 177 35.47 -1.39 51.61
C MET A 177 33.95 -1.16 51.59
N LEU A 178 33.40 -0.52 52.62
CA LEU A 178 31.97 -0.18 52.66
C LEU A 178 31.59 0.82 51.58
N HIS A 179 32.38 1.89 51.41
CA HIS A 179 32.15 2.86 50.34
C HIS A 179 32.24 2.23 48.95
N GLN A 180 33.19 1.31 48.73
CA GLN A 180 33.30 0.59 47.46
C GLN A 180 32.07 -0.28 47.15
N VAL A 181 31.48 -0.93 48.16
CA VAL A 181 30.25 -1.72 47.99
C VAL A 181 29.06 -0.80 47.69
N GLU A 182 28.96 0.35 48.36
CA GLU A 182 27.90 1.34 48.12
C GLU A 182 27.99 1.92 46.70
N ASP A 183 29.18 2.30 46.25
CA ASP A 183 29.42 2.80 44.89
C ASP A 183 29.10 1.74 43.82
N ASN A 184 29.48 0.48 44.06
CA ASN A 184 29.15 -0.62 43.15
C ASN A 184 27.64 -0.87 43.07
N LEU A 185 26.93 -0.81 44.20
CA LEU A 185 25.47 -0.93 44.21
C LEU A 185 24.81 0.20 43.43
N LYS A 186 25.29 1.45 43.59
CA LYS A 186 24.78 2.59 42.83
C LYS A 186 24.98 2.40 41.32
N LYS A 187 26.16 1.96 40.88
CA LYS A 187 26.44 1.65 39.47
C LYS A 187 25.53 0.56 38.91
N VAL A 188 25.24 -0.48 39.70
CA VAL A 188 24.31 -1.54 39.28
C VAL A 188 22.91 -0.99 39.07
N VAL A 189 22.41 -0.14 39.96
CA VAL A 189 21.09 0.51 39.81
C VAL A 189 21.03 1.41 38.56
N GLU A 190 22.06 2.22 38.32
CA GLU A 190 22.15 3.07 37.11
C GLU A 190 22.20 2.23 35.83
N THR A 191 22.91 1.09 35.86
CA THR A 191 22.97 0.15 34.73
C THR A 191 21.59 -0.47 34.45
N ILE A 192 20.86 -0.90 35.48
CA ILE A 192 19.49 -1.44 35.32
C ILE A 192 18.55 -0.39 34.71
N ALA A 193 18.63 0.88 35.13
CA ALA A 193 17.82 1.95 34.56
C ALA A 193 18.14 2.20 33.07
N THR A 194 19.42 2.14 32.71
CA THR A 194 19.87 2.28 31.32
C THR A 194 19.37 1.12 30.46
N VAL A 195 19.49 -0.12 30.95
CA VAL A 195 18.99 -1.31 30.26
C VAL A 195 17.47 -1.26 30.10
N LYS A 196 16.71 -0.85 31.13
CA LYS A 196 15.24 -0.66 31.03
C LYS A 196 14.88 0.31 29.90
N THR A 197 15.57 1.45 29.83
CA THR A 197 15.33 2.47 28.80
C THR A 197 15.65 1.93 27.41
N ALA A 198 16.81 1.30 27.24
CA ALA A 198 17.21 0.70 25.97
C ALA A 198 16.22 -0.38 25.50
N SER A 199 15.80 -1.28 26.40
CA SER A 199 14.79 -2.30 26.10
C SER A 199 13.48 -1.69 25.65
N THR A 200 13.06 -0.56 26.24
CA THR A 200 11.80 0.10 25.89
C THR A 200 11.89 0.66 24.47
N SER A 201 13.01 1.30 24.13
CA SER A 201 13.27 1.76 22.75
C SER A 201 13.34 0.62 21.74
N VAL A 202 13.85 -0.57 22.12
CA VAL A 202 13.86 -1.74 21.23
C VAL A 202 12.43 -2.21 20.95
N VAL A 203 11.56 -2.32 21.96
CA VAL A 203 10.15 -2.68 21.75
C VAL A 203 9.43 -1.64 20.88
N ASP A 204 9.80 -0.36 20.96
CA ASP A 204 9.25 0.70 20.11
C ASP A 204 9.60 0.44 18.64
N GLY A 205 10.90 0.26 18.36
CA GLY A 205 11.37 -0.03 17.02
C GLY A 205 10.74 -1.29 16.42
N VAL A 206 10.61 -2.36 17.23
CA VAL A 206 9.99 -3.62 16.81
C VAL A 206 8.52 -3.45 16.45
N THR A 207 7.79 -2.56 17.15
CA THR A 207 6.40 -2.25 16.82
C THR A 207 6.28 -1.57 15.46
N VAL A 208 7.17 -0.59 15.19
CA VAL A 208 7.20 0.10 13.89
C VAL A 208 7.49 -0.91 12.77
N VAL A 209 8.46 -1.81 12.98
CA VAL A 209 8.77 -2.87 12.01
C VAL A 209 7.59 -3.80 11.77
N ARG A 210 6.83 -4.14 12.82
CA ARG A 210 5.62 -4.97 12.71
C ARG A 210 4.55 -4.32 11.84
N GLU A 211 4.24 -3.05 12.08
CA GLU A 211 3.23 -2.34 11.29
C GLU A 211 3.69 -2.17 9.84
N LEU A 212 4.97 -1.84 9.61
CA LEU A 212 5.55 -1.77 8.26
C LEU A 212 5.48 -3.12 7.53
N ALA A 213 5.73 -4.23 8.23
CA ALA A 213 5.62 -5.56 7.64
C ALA A 213 4.18 -5.90 7.25
N ASP A 214 3.20 -5.55 8.09
CA ASP A 214 1.77 -5.72 7.79
C ASP A 214 1.29 -4.82 6.64
N GLU A 215 1.75 -3.56 6.57
CA GLU A 215 1.48 -2.64 5.47
C GLU A 215 2.08 -3.14 4.16
N ASN A 216 3.35 -3.52 4.17
CA ASN A 216 4.00 -4.02 2.97
C ASN A 216 3.40 -5.35 2.49
N LYS A 217 2.91 -6.19 3.40
CA LYS A 217 2.16 -7.40 3.03
C LYS A 217 0.86 -7.06 2.31
N ALA A 218 0.11 -6.08 2.80
CA ALA A 218 -1.10 -5.62 2.12
C ALA A 218 -0.79 -5.02 0.73
N SER A 219 0.30 -4.24 0.62
CA SER A 219 0.76 -3.72 -0.68
C SER A 219 1.15 -4.84 -1.65
N ALA A 220 1.83 -5.89 -1.18
CA ALA A 220 2.14 -7.06 -2.00
C ALA A 220 0.85 -7.76 -2.48
N ASP A 221 -0.17 -7.88 -1.64
CA ASP A 221 -1.47 -8.46 -2.03
C ASP A 221 -2.16 -7.62 -3.12
N ALA A 222 -2.09 -6.29 -3.02
CA ALA A 222 -2.63 -5.39 -4.04
C ALA A 222 -1.89 -5.51 -5.39
N VAL A 223 -0.57 -5.74 -5.36
CA VAL A 223 0.22 -6.03 -6.56
C VAL A 223 -0.24 -7.33 -7.21
N VAL A 224 -0.51 -8.40 -6.44
CA VAL A 224 -1.05 -9.67 -6.99
C VAL A 224 -2.37 -9.42 -7.73
N GLY A 225 -3.32 -8.71 -7.11
CA GLY A 225 -4.61 -8.42 -7.77
C GLY A 225 -4.44 -7.57 -9.04
N SER A 226 -3.45 -6.67 -9.05
CA SER A 226 -3.09 -5.91 -10.25
C SER A 226 -2.49 -6.81 -11.34
N MET A 227 -1.66 -7.80 -10.98
CA MET A 227 -1.08 -8.77 -11.91
C MET A 227 -2.13 -9.70 -12.52
N GLU A 228 -3.11 -10.15 -11.75
CA GLU A 228 -4.24 -10.95 -12.26
C GLU A 228 -5.05 -10.16 -13.30
N THR A 229 -5.36 -8.90 -13.00
CA THR A 229 -6.06 -7.99 -13.92
C THR A 229 -5.23 -7.77 -15.19
N LEU A 230 -3.91 -7.62 -15.03
CA LEU A 230 -2.98 -7.40 -16.15
C LEU A 230 -2.87 -8.64 -17.04
N ALA A 231 -2.79 -9.83 -16.45
CA ALA A 231 -2.81 -11.11 -17.18
C ALA A 231 -4.09 -11.25 -18.01
N GLN A 232 -5.24 -10.94 -17.41
CA GLN A 232 -6.53 -10.98 -18.11
C GLN A 232 -6.57 -9.97 -19.27
N ASN A 233 -6.11 -8.73 -19.04
CA ASN A 233 -6.03 -7.72 -20.10
C ASN A 233 -5.12 -8.18 -21.25
N ASN A 234 -4.01 -8.84 -20.93
CA ASN A 234 -3.07 -9.37 -21.91
C ASN A 234 -3.71 -10.45 -22.79
N THR A 235 -4.52 -11.35 -22.20
CA THR A 235 -5.30 -12.34 -22.95
C THR A 235 -6.30 -11.67 -23.89
N VAL A 236 -7.07 -10.68 -23.40
CA VAL A 236 -8.03 -9.95 -24.23
C VAL A 236 -7.36 -9.21 -25.39
N LEU A 237 -6.18 -8.62 -25.15
CA LEU A 237 -5.39 -7.97 -26.19
C LEU A 237 -4.91 -8.96 -27.25
N ARG A 238 -4.46 -10.15 -26.83
CA ARG A 238 -4.05 -11.22 -27.76
C ARG A 238 -5.21 -11.66 -28.65
N ASP A 239 -6.38 -11.91 -28.09
CA ASP A 239 -7.57 -12.29 -28.87
C ASP A 239 -7.96 -11.20 -29.88
N LYS A 240 -7.85 -9.92 -29.49
CA LYS A 240 -8.09 -8.78 -30.39
C LYS A 240 -7.04 -8.67 -31.49
N ALA A 241 -5.77 -8.94 -31.20
CA ALA A 241 -4.70 -8.95 -32.20
C ALA A 241 -4.93 -10.06 -33.22
N ASP A 242 -5.29 -11.26 -32.77
CA ASP A 242 -5.61 -12.40 -33.64
C ASP A 242 -6.84 -12.10 -34.53
N SER A 243 -7.91 -11.54 -33.96
CA SER A 243 -9.09 -11.11 -34.71
C SER A 243 -8.76 -10.02 -35.73
N SER A 244 -7.90 -9.07 -35.37
CA SER A 244 -7.43 -8.03 -36.28
C SER A 244 -6.63 -8.63 -37.43
N MET A 245 -5.71 -9.57 -37.17
CA MET A 245 -4.98 -10.28 -38.21
C MET A 245 -5.90 -11.04 -39.18
N GLU A 246 -6.98 -11.66 -38.69
CA GLU A 246 -7.98 -12.28 -39.56
C GLU A 246 -8.67 -11.25 -40.45
N MET A 247 -9.01 -10.07 -39.90
CA MET A 247 -9.58 -8.96 -40.67
C MET A 247 -8.61 -8.49 -41.76
N THR A 248 -7.33 -8.32 -41.45
CA THR A 248 -6.28 -7.92 -42.40
C THR A 248 -6.14 -8.93 -43.55
N ARG A 249 -6.30 -10.25 -43.27
CA ARG A 249 -6.35 -11.28 -44.32
C ARG A 249 -7.59 -11.18 -45.19
N LYS A 250 -8.76 -10.88 -44.61
CA LYS A 250 -10.00 -10.65 -45.38
C LYS A 250 -9.88 -9.43 -46.29
N ILE A 251 -9.29 -8.34 -45.78
CA ILE A 251 -9.03 -7.12 -46.57
C ILE A 251 -8.10 -7.42 -47.73
N SER A 252 -7.01 -8.16 -47.52
CA SER A 252 -6.10 -8.56 -48.60
C SER A 252 -6.82 -9.36 -49.70
N LYS A 253 -7.68 -10.31 -49.33
CA LYS A 253 -8.50 -11.06 -50.29
C LYS A 253 -9.49 -10.16 -51.04
N GLN A 254 -10.12 -9.21 -50.35
CA GLN A 254 -11.01 -8.24 -50.98
C GLN A 254 -10.26 -7.31 -51.94
N GLY A 255 -9.07 -6.84 -51.59
CA GLY A 255 -8.20 -6.05 -52.46
C GLY A 255 -7.90 -6.77 -53.77
N ALA A 256 -7.54 -8.06 -53.71
CA ALA A 256 -7.32 -8.87 -54.92
C ALA A 256 -8.57 -8.97 -55.80
N ASN A 257 -9.75 -9.16 -55.21
CA ASN A 257 -11.00 -9.18 -55.97
C ASN A 257 -11.32 -7.82 -56.63
N VAL A 258 -11.03 -6.71 -55.94
CA VAL A 258 -11.22 -5.37 -56.53
C VAL A 258 -10.25 -5.12 -57.68
N ALA A 259 -9.00 -5.58 -57.57
CA ALA A 259 -8.03 -5.50 -58.67
C ALA A 259 -8.51 -6.22 -59.94
N GLU A 260 -9.09 -7.43 -59.80
CA GLU A 260 -9.69 -8.17 -60.91
C GLU A 260 -10.88 -7.40 -61.54
N LEU A 261 -11.73 -6.79 -60.70
CA LEU A 261 -12.86 -5.97 -61.19
C LEU A 261 -12.38 -4.71 -61.91
N VAL A 262 -11.30 -4.09 -61.46
CA VAL A 262 -10.65 -2.94 -62.11
C VAL A 262 -10.15 -3.33 -63.49
N GLU A 263 -9.47 -4.48 -63.63
CA GLU A 263 -8.99 -4.96 -64.92
C GLU A 263 -10.16 -5.20 -65.90
N LYS A 264 -11.23 -5.82 -65.42
CA LYS A 264 -12.45 -6.05 -66.21
C LYS A 264 -13.14 -4.74 -66.63
N MET A 265 -13.16 -3.74 -65.75
CA MET A 265 -13.69 -2.40 -66.06
C MET A 265 -12.88 -1.71 -67.16
N VAL A 266 -11.54 -1.80 -67.11
CA VAL A 266 -10.67 -1.27 -68.18
C VAL A 266 -11.02 -1.92 -69.52
N GLN A 267 -11.16 -3.25 -69.55
CA GLN A 267 -11.51 -3.96 -70.77
C GLN A 267 -12.87 -3.50 -71.35
N LEU A 268 -13.93 -3.49 -70.53
CA LEU A 268 -15.28 -3.10 -70.96
C LEU A 268 -15.36 -1.65 -71.43
N THR A 269 -14.59 -0.76 -70.78
CA THR A 269 -14.49 0.65 -71.17
C THR A 269 -13.82 0.79 -72.54
N ASN A 270 -12.75 0.05 -72.78
CA ASN A 270 -12.06 0.04 -74.07
C ASN A 270 -12.94 -0.54 -75.18
N GLU A 271 -13.66 -1.64 -74.91
CA GLU A 271 -14.65 -2.19 -75.85
C GLU A 271 -15.76 -1.18 -76.18
N SER A 272 -16.28 -0.48 -75.17
CA SER A 272 -17.30 0.58 -75.38
C SER A 272 -16.79 1.73 -76.24
N MET A 273 -15.52 2.13 -76.08
CA MET A 273 -14.89 3.13 -76.95
C MET A 273 -14.76 2.65 -78.40
N VAL A 274 -14.36 1.39 -78.61
CA VAL A 274 -14.26 0.78 -79.95
C VAL A 274 -15.64 0.73 -80.61
N HIS A 275 -16.67 0.30 -79.88
CA HIS A 275 -18.05 0.28 -80.38
C HIS A 275 -18.56 1.69 -80.71
N ALA A 276 -18.35 2.67 -79.83
CA ALA A 276 -18.77 4.06 -80.08
C ALA A 276 -18.07 4.63 -81.34
N LYS A 277 -16.79 4.34 -81.54
CA LYS A 277 -16.06 4.75 -82.75
C LYS A 277 -16.64 4.08 -84.00
N SER A 278 -16.85 2.76 -83.97
CA SER A 278 -17.46 2.02 -85.09
C SER A 278 -18.85 2.56 -85.44
N SER A 279 -19.71 2.79 -84.45
CA SER A 279 -21.03 3.37 -84.67
C SER A 279 -20.97 4.79 -85.24
N SER A 280 -19.96 5.59 -84.86
CA SER A 280 -19.76 6.92 -85.45
C SER A 280 -19.36 6.85 -86.93
N GLU A 281 -18.53 5.87 -87.32
CA GLU A 281 -18.16 5.63 -88.71
C GLU A 281 -19.38 5.18 -89.53
N GLU A 282 -20.13 4.19 -89.03
CA GLU A 282 -21.37 3.71 -89.68
C GLU A 282 -22.42 4.82 -89.84
N LEU A 283 -22.59 5.69 -88.84
CA LEU A 283 -23.51 6.84 -88.96
C LEU A 283 -23.09 7.80 -90.06
N THR A 284 -21.79 7.95 -90.32
CA THR A 284 -21.28 8.81 -91.41
C THR A 284 -21.70 8.25 -92.77
N ASP A 285 -21.62 6.93 -92.95
CA ASP A 285 -22.08 6.25 -94.16
C ASP A 285 -23.60 6.35 -94.36
N VAL A 286 -24.37 6.27 -93.27
CA VAL A 286 -25.83 6.46 -93.29
C VAL A 286 -26.19 7.90 -93.66
N VAL A 287 -25.47 8.92 -93.14
CA VAL A 287 -25.66 10.32 -93.56
C VAL A 287 -25.39 10.48 -95.05
N ALA A 288 -24.28 9.93 -95.55
CA ALA A 288 -23.93 10.00 -96.97
C ALA A 288 -25.03 9.36 -97.85
N SER A 289 -25.47 8.16 -97.48
CA SER A 289 -26.54 7.46 -98.20
C SER A 289 -27.87 8.22 -98.18
N THR A 290 -28.22 8.82 -97.04
CA THR A 290 -29.45 9.61 -96.89
C THR A 290 -29.41 10.89 -97.71
N ASN A 291 -28.25 11.54 -97.81
CA ASN A 291 -28.06 12.70 -98.69
C ASN A 291 -28.19 12.32 -100.17
N SER A 292 -27.61 11.19 -100.60
CA SER A 292 -27.79 10.68 -101.97
C SER A 292 -29.26 10.37 -102.29
N MET A 293 -30.01 9.84 -101.31
CA MET A 293 -31.47 9.67 -101.46
C MET A 293 -32.20 11.00 -101.63
N ALA A 294 -31.77 12.06 -100.93
CA ALA A 294 -32.33 13.40 -101.06
C ALA A 294 -32.07 13.98 -102.46
N GLU A 295 -30.85 13.83 -102.98
CA GLU A 295 -30.49 14.26 -104.34
C GLU A 295 -31.33 13.53 -105.40
N LEU A 296 -31.44 12.20 -105.32
CA LEU A 296 -32.25 11.41 -106.24
C LEU A 296 -33.74 11.79 -106.18
N ALA A 297 -34.27 12.06 -104.98
CA ALA A 297 -35.66 12.48 -104.83
C ALA A 297 -35.92 13.87 -105.45
N ASN A 298 -34.98 14.81 -105.31
CA ASN A 298 -35.05 16.12 -105.97
C ASN A 298 -34.94 15.99 -107.51
N GLU A 299 -34.09 15.09 -108.01
CA GLU A 299 -33.99 14.82 -109.45
C GLU A 299 -35.31 14.27 -110.00
N LEU A 300 -35.93 13.31 -109.30
CA LEU A 300 -37.24 12.76 -109.64
C LEU A 300 -38.35 13.82 -109.63
N GLU A 301 -38.33 14.75 -108.68
CA GLU A 301 -39.26 15.90 -108.66
C GLU A 301 -39.09 16.76 -109.93
N GLY A 302 -37.85 17.02 -110.35
CA GLY A 302 -37.55 17.72 -111.60
C GLY A 302 -38.08 16.99 -112.84
N ILE A 303 -37.82 15.68 -112.94
CA ILE A 303 -38.31 14.84 -114.05
C ILE A 303 -39.85 14.85 -114.11
N LEU A 304 -40.53 14.75 -112.97
CA LEU A 304 -41.99 14.77 -112.91
C LEU A 304 -42.57 16.13 -113.31
N LYS A 305 -41.87 17.22 -112.98
CA LYS A 305 -42.25 18.57 -113.44
C LYS A 305 -42.14 18.70 -114.96
N ASP A 306 -41.01 18.29 -115.53
CA ASP A 306 -40.81 18.29 -116.99
C ASP A 306 -41.84 17.38 -117.69
N PHE A 307 -42.12 16.22 -117.10
CA PHE A 307 -43.15 15.30 -117.58
C PHE A 307 -44.53 15.98 -117.61
N LYS A 308 -44.92 16.69 -116.55
CA LYS A 308 -46.19 17.42 -116.49
C LYS A 308 -46.29 18.50 -117.57
N GLU A 309 -45.21 19.27 -117.79
CA GLU A 309 -45.15 20.28 -118.85
C GLU A 309 -45.31 19.67 -120.25
N GLN A 310 -44.67 18.52 -120.52
CA GLN A 310 -44.85 17.79 -121.78
C GLN A 310 -46.28 17.26 -121.95
N PHE A 311 -46.90 16.75 -120.88
CA PHE A 311 -48.29 16.30 -120.91
C PHE A 311 -49.27 17.43 -121.24
N ASP A 312 -49.10 18.60 -120.63
CA ASP A 312 -49.93 19.78 -120.89
C ASP A 312 -49.79 20.26 -122.34
N MET A 313 -48.58 20.22 -122.89
CA MET A 313 -48.33 20.51 -124.30
C MET A 313 -49.08 19.52 -125.21
N VAL A 314 -48.96 18.21 -124.98
CA VAL A 314 -49.67 17.19 -125.77
C VAL A 314 -51.19 17.34 -125.65
N LYS A 315 -51.70 17.64 -124.45
CA LYS A 315 -53.13 17.90 -124.20
C LYS A 315 -53.63 19.10 -125.00
N SER A 316 -52.84 20.17 -125.08
CA SER A 316 -53.13 21.36 -125.89
C SER A 316 -53.15 21.05 -127.40
N GLU A 317 -52.18 20.29 -127.90
CA GLU A 317 -52.11 19.88 -129.31
C GLU A 317 -53.29 18.97 -129.69
N VAL A 318 -53.66 18.02 -128.83
CA VAL A 318 -54.82 17.14 -129.05
C VAL A 318 -56.13 17.95 -129.04
N GLY A 319 -56.25 18.95 -128.16
CA GLY A 319 -57.37 19.90 -128.17
C GLY A 319 -57.44 20.72 -129.47
N THR A 320 -56.29 21.11 -130.02
CA THR A 320 -56.21 21.77 -131.34
C THR A 320 -56.66 20.83 -132.46
N ILE A 321 -56.24 19.55 -132.44
CA ILE A 321 -56.71 18.53 -133.39
C ILE A 321 -58.22 18.35 -133.30
N GLU A 322 -58.79 18.28 -132.09
CA GLU A 322 -60.25 18.20 -131.91
C GLU A 322 -60.94 19.44 -132.51
N GLY A 323 -60.37 20.62 -132.31
CA GLY A 323 -60.82 21.88 -132.92
C GLY A 323 -60.84 21.85 -134.45
N ILE A 324 -59.74 21.45 -135.07
CA ILE A 324 -59.61 21.27 -136.53
C ILE A 324 -60.60 20.22 -137.02
N ASN A 325 -60.66 19.08 -136.33
CA ASN A 325 -61.52 17.98 -136.70
C ASN A 325 -63.00 18.36 -136.66
N ARG A 326 -63.44 19.13 -135.65
CA ARG A 326 -64.80 19.67 -135.60
C ARG A 326 -65.11 20.60 -136.78
N GLN A 327 -64.14 21.41 -137.21
CA GLN A 327 -64.28 22.23 -138.42
C GLN A 327 -64.36 21.36 -139.68
N THR A 328 -63.53 20.32 -139.80
CA THR A 328 -63.55 19.36 -140.91
C THR A 328 -64.89 18.63 -140.98
N ASN A 329 -65.45 18.18 -139.85
CA ASN A 329 -66.78 17.56 -139.79
C ASN A 329 -67.87 18.52 -140.30
N LEU A 330 -67.83 19.79 -139.89
CA LEU A 330 -68.78 20.81 -140.34
C LEU A 330 -68.63 21.12 -141.84
N LEU A 331 -67.39 21.22 -142.34
CA LEU A 331 -67.11 21.39 -143.76
C LEU A 331 -67.60 20.20 -144.58
N ALA A 332 -67.36 18.97 -144.11
CA ALA A 332 -67.81 17.73 -144.74
C ALA A 332 -69.34 17.61 -144.73
N LEU A 333 -70.00 18.02 -143.64
CA LEU A 333 -71.45 18.08 -143.55
C LEU A 333 -72.02 19.10 -144.56
N ASN A 334 -71.46 20.30 -144.63
CA ASN A 334 -71.85 21.32 -145.60
C ASN A 334 -71.64 20.83 -147.04
N ALA A 335 -70.53 20.16 -147.32
CA ALA A 335 -70.23 19.58 -148.63
C ALA A 335 -71.19 18.43 -148.98
N SER A 336 -71.55 17.57 -148.02
CA SER A 336 -72.51 16.48 -148.20
C SER A 336 -73.92 17.02 -148.49
N ILE A 337 -74.33 18.09 -147.80
CA ILE A 337 -75.59 18.81 -148.05
C ILE A 337 -75.60 19.40 -149.48
N GLU A 338 -74.54 20.08 -149.90
CA GLU A 338 -74.48 20.71 -151.23
C GLU A 338 -74.38 19.66 -152.36
N ALA A 339 -73.68 18.55 -152.12
CA ALA A 339 -73.63 17.41 -153.04
C ALA A 339 -75.01 16.73 -153.20
N ALA A 340 -75.79 16.61 -152.13
CA ALA A 340 -77.17 16.13 -152.21
C ALA A 340 -78.07 17.11 -152.99
N ARG A 341 -77.80 18.42 -152.89
CA ARG A 341 -78.52 19.50 -153.59
C ARG A 341 -78.29 19.50 -155.11
N ALA A 342 -77.11 19.06 -155.56
CA ALA A 342 -76.74 18.93 -156.97
C ALA A 342 -77.32 17.68 -157.68
N GLY A 343 -78.05 16.82 -156.97
CA GLY A 343 -78.76 15.65 -157.55
C GLY A 343 -77.82 14.59 -158.16
N GLU A 344 -78.15 14.07 -159.35
CA GLU A 344 -77.38 13.03 -160.04
C GLU A 344 -75.90 13.44 -160.31
N ALA A 345 -75.63 14.72 -160.59
CA ALA A 345 -74.28 15.23 -160.84
C ALA A 345 -73.39 15.28 -159.58
N GLY A 346 -73.99 15.27 -158.38
CA GLY A 346 -73.30 15.38 -157.09
C GLY A 346 -72.95 14.05 -156.42
N LYS A 347 -73.38 12.89 -156.96
CA LYS A 347 -73.22 11.57 -156.33
C LYS A 347 -71.77 11.25 -155.93
N GLY A 348 -70.79 11.52 -156.80
CA GLY A 348 -69.37 11.28 -156.49
C GLY A 348 -68.84 12.16 -155.35
N PHE A 349 -69.26 13.44 -155.31
CA PHE A 349 -68.91 14.37 -154.23
C PHE A 349 -69.57 14.01 -152.91
N ALA A 350 -70.81 13.51 -152.93
CA ALA A 350 -71.53 13.07 -151.72
C ALA A 350 -70.83 11.88 -151.05
N VAL A 351 -70.30 10.94 -151.82
CA VAL A 351 -69.51 9.80 -151.28
C VAL A 351 -68.24 10.31 -150.60
N VAL A 352 -67.48 11.20 -151.25
CA VAL A 352 -66.26 11.77 -150.66
C VAL A 352 -66.56 12.60 -149.42
N ALA A 353 -67.63 13.41 -149.43
CA ALA A 353 -68.02 14.22 -148.27
C ALA A 353 -68.45 13.36 -147.07
N ASN A 354 -69.19 12.27 -147.31
CA ASN A 354 -69.53 11.31 -146.26
C ASN A 354 -68.30 10.57 -145.73
N GLU A 355 -67.37 10.18 -146.61
CA GLU A 355 -66.11 9.55 -146.19
C GLU A 355 -65.28 10.52 -145.32
N ILE A 356 -65.16 11.79 -145.68
CA ILE A 356 -64.49 12.82 -144.85
C ILE A 356 -65.21 12.99 -143.51
N ARG A 357 -66.55 12.97 -143.50
CA ARG A 357 -67.36 13.09 -142.27
C ARG A 357 -67.12 11.89 -141.35
N ASP A 358 -67.09 10.68 -141.90
CA ASP A 358 -66.86 9.45 -141.15
C ASP A 358 -65.41 9.37 -140.63
N LEU A 359 -64.41 9.79 -141.44
CA LEU A 359 -63.03 9.99 -140.98
C LEU A 359 -62.97 10.98 -139.82
N SER A 360 -63.69 12.11 -139.95
CA SER A 360 -63.70 13.15 -138.92
C SER A 360 -64.35 12.68 -137.62
N MET A 361 -65.46 11.95 -137.66
CA MET A 361 -66.01 11.31 -136.45
C MET A 361 -65.05 10.27 -135.85
N GLY A 362 -64.35 9.50 -136.70
CA GLY A 362 -63.29 8.58 -136.27
C GLY A 362 -62.14 9.30 -135.56
N THR A 363 -61.67 10.43 -136.09
CA THR A 363 -60.66 11.29 -135.48
C THR A 363 -61.17 11.89 -134.16
N GLN A 364 -62.43 12.30 -134.07
CA GLN A 364 -63.01 12.85 -132.83
C GLN A 364 -63.00 11.81 -131.71
N ASN A 365 -63.43 10.59 -132.01
CA ASN A 365 -63.43 9.49 -131.06
C ASN A 365 -62.00 9.14 -130.61
N SER A 366 -61.04 9.10 -131.55
CA SER A 366 -59.62 8.90 -131.22
C SER A 366 -59.06 10.02 -130.34
N SER A 367 -59.30 11.30 -130.66
CA SER A 367 -58.88 12.43 -129.83
C SER A 367 -59.49 12.39 -128.43
N SER A 368 -60.78 12.05 -128.31
CA SER A 368 -61.44 11.90 -127.01
C SER A 368 -60.81 10.78 -126.17
N ARG A 369 -60.49 9.62 -126.79
CA ARG A 369 -59.77 8.53 -126.11
C ARG A 369 -58.37 8.96 -125.66
N ILE A 370 -57.66 9.75 -126.47
CA ILE A 370 -56.35 10.32 -126.10
C ILE A 370 -56.50 11.27 -124.91
N LEU A 371 -57.46 12.20 -124.91
CA LEU A 371 -57.71 13.11 -123.79
C LEU A 371 -58.02 12.37 -122.48
N THR A 372 -58.82 11.30 -122.53
CA THR A 372 -59.08 10.45 -121.36
C THR A 372 -57.80 9.77 -120.85
N ALA A 373 -56.97 9.25 -121.76
CA ALA A 373 -55.68 8.64 -121.39
C ALA A 373 -54.72 9.68 -120.78
N LEU A 374 -54.66 10.90 -121.35
CA LEU A 374 -53.87 12.00 -120.80
C LEU A 374 -54.36 12.40 -119.40
N GLY A 375 -55.67 12.45 -119.16
CA GLY A 375 -56.23 12.73 -117.83
C GLY A 375 -55.89 11.67 -116.79
N HIS A 376 -55.82 10.39 -117.17
CA HIS A 376 -55.33 9.33 -116.28
C HIS A 376 -53.83 9.49 -115.95
N LEU A 377 -53.03 9.88 -116.94
CA LEU A 377 -51.59 10.10 -116.77
C LEU A 377 -51.30 11.34 -115.92
N GLU A 378 -52.10 12.40 -116.05
CA GLU A 378 -52.06 13.61 -115.20
C GLU A 378 -52.32 13.24 -113.73
N ASN A 379 -53.40 12.51 -113.43
CA ASN A 379 -53.68 12.04 -112.07
C ASN A 379 -52.56 11.12 -111.53
N THR A 380 -51.99 10.26 -112.38
CA THR A 380 -50.86 9.41 -112.00
C THR A 380 -49.62 10.25 -111.65
N SER A 381 -49.34 11.29 -112.45
CA SER A 381 -48.25 12.24 -112.20
C SER A 381 -48.44 12.99 -110.88
N ASP A 382 -49.65 13.49 -110.61
CA ASP A 382 -49.94 14.21 -109.35
C ASP A 382 -49.72 13.30 -108.12
N ASN A 383 -50.17 12.04 -108.18
CA ASN A 383 -49.91 11.07 -107.12
C ASN A 383 -48.41 10.75 -106.93
N MET A 384 -47.63 10.72 -108.01
CA MET A 384 -46.17 10.57 -107.95
C MET A 384 -45.51 11.78 -107.29
N THR A 385 -45.96 13.01 -107.61
CA THR A 385 -45.48 14.25 -106.99
C THR A 385 -45.80 14.32 -105.50
N ASP A 386 -46.99 13.88 -105.08
CA ASP A 386 -47.34 13.80 -103.66
C ASP A 386 -46.45 12.78 -102.93
N SER A 387 -46.20 11.63 -103.55
CA SER A 387 -45.34 10.58 -103.01
C SER A 387 -43.88 11.03 -102.87
N ILE A 388 -43.33 11.77 -103.84
CA ILE A 388 -41.96 12.28 -103.76
C ILE A 388 -41.84 13.36 -102.67
N THR A 389 -42.85 14.22 -102.54
CA THR A 389 -42.92 15.24 -101.48
C THR A 389 -42.94 14.60 -100.09
N GLN A 390 -43.70 13.51 -99.90
CA GLN A 390 -43.69 12.74 -98.65
C GLN A 390 -42.34 12.07 -98.39
N THR A 391 -41.70 11.56 -99.44
CA THR A 391 -40.36 10.94 -99.35
C THR A 391 -39.32 11.94 -98.88
N LEU A 392 -39.29 13.16 -99.44
CA LEU A 392 -38.40 14.25 -99.00
C LEU A 392 -38.63 14.63 -97.52
N LYS A 393 -39.88 14.70 -97.06
CA LYS A 393 -40.19 14.93 -95.64
C LYS A 393 -39.62 13.82 -94.75
N LEU A 394 -39.77 12.55 -95.13
CA LEU A 394 -39.23 11.41 -94.38
C LEU A 394 -37.70 11.42 -94.35
N ILE A 395 -37.04 11.81 -95.44
CA ILE A 395 -35.58 11.99 -95.50
C ILE A 395 -35.12 13.05 -94.51
N HIS A 396 -35.80 14.21 -94.44
CA HIS A 396 -35.47 15.25 -93.45
C HIS A 396 -35.61 14.77 -92.01
N VAL A 397 -36.72 14.08 -91.68
CA VAL A 397 -36.91 13.50 -90.35
C VAL A 397 -35.81 12.49 -90.03
N THR A 398 -35.41 11.69 -91.01
CA THR A 398 -34.34 10.70 -90.87
C THR A 398 -32.98 11.36 -90.59
N LEU A 399 -32.63 12.43 -91.32
CA LEU A 399 -31.40 13.20 -91.08
C LEU A 399 -31.37 13.79 -89.66
N ASP A 400 -32.48 14.34 -89.17
CA ASP A 400 -32.55 14.87 -87.80
C ASP A 400 -32.41 13.78 -86.74
N LYS A 401 -32.97 12.59 -86.98
CA LYS A 401 -32.78 11.43 -86.11
C LYS A 401 -31.34 10.94 -86.11
N ILE A 402 -30.67 10.90 -87.26
CA ILE A 402 -29.26 10.53 -87.35
C ILE A 402 -28.37 11.50 -86.55
N LYS A 403 -28.64 12.82 -86.62
CA LYS A 403 -27.94 13.82 -85.79
C LYS A 403 -28.10 13.56 -84.30
N GLN A 404 -29.31 13.21 -83.85
CA GLN A 404 -29.57 12.86 -82.45
C GLN A 404 -28.77 11.62 -82.02
N VAL A 405 -28.75 10.57 -82.85
CA VAL A 405 -27.98 9.35 -82.55
C VAL A 405 -26.48 9.64 -82.52
N SER A 406 -25.96 10.45 -83.45
CA SER A 406 -24.55 10.87 -83.48
C SER A 406 -24.14 11.61 -82.20
N ALA A 407 -24.97 12.54 -81.71
CA ALA A 407 -24.72 13.22 -80.44
C ALA A 407 -24.70 12.25 -79.24
N SER A 408 -25.58 11.26 -79.21
CA SER A 408 -25.59 10.22 -78.18
C SER A 408 -24.33 9.34 -78.23
N VAL A 409 -23.88 8.93 -79.42
CA VAL A 409 -22.64 8.15 -79.60
C VAL A 409 -21.41 8.94 -79.14
N SER A 410 -21.36 10.24 -79.46
CA SER A 410 -20.30 11.14 -78.96
C SER A 410 -20.31 11.24 -77.43
N SER A 411 -21.49 11.31 -76.82
CA SER A 411 -21.63 11.33 -75.35
C SER A 411 -21.14 10.01 -74.73
N ILE A 412 -21.49 8.85 -75.30
CA ILE A 412 -21.02 7.53 -74.84
C ILE A 412 -19.49 7.44 -74.88
N SER A 413 -18.85 7.98 -75.92
CA SER A 413 -17.39 8.03 -76.01
C SER A 413 -16.77 8.90 -74.92
N GLY A 414 -17.38 10.06 -74.63
CA GLY A 414 -17.00 10.94 -73.52
C GLY A 414 -17.13 10.27 -72.15
N ASP A 415 -18.29 9.66 -71.89
CA ASP A 415 -18.58 8.94 -70.65
C ASP A 415 -17.61 7.78 -70.45
N SER A 416 -17.30 7.02 -71.51
CA SER A 416 -16.32 5.93 -71.47
C SER A 416 -14.92 6.44 -71.07
N THR A 417 -14.51 7.59 -71.61
CA THR A 417 -13.22 8.21 -71.24
C THR A 417 -13.20 8.60 -69.76
N GLN A 418 -14.29 9.16 -69.24
CA GLN A 418 -14.42 9.54 -67.83
C GLN A 418 -14.42 8.31 -66.91
N ILE A 419 -15.09 7.22 -67.31
CA ILE A 419 -15.05 5.94 -66.60
C ILE A 419 -13.61 5.41 -66.55
N GLY A 420 -12.88 5.43 -67.67
CA GLY A 420 -11.47 5.03 -67.73
C GLY A 420 -10.59 5.79 -66.74
N ASN A 421 -10.75 7.11 -66.64
CA ASN A 421 -10.03 7.92 -65.65
C ASN A 421 -10.42 7.57 -64.21
N SER A 422 -11.70 7.31 -63.95
CA SER A 422 -12.19 6.93 -62.61
C SER A 422 -11.62 5.58 -62.17
N VAL A 423 -11.45 4.65 -63.11
CA VAL A 423 -10.85 3.34 -62.86
C VAL A 423 -9.37 3.46 -62.43
N LEU A 424 -8.61 4.41 -63.00
CA LEU A 424 -7.25 4.68 -62.55
C LEU A 424 -7.19 5.16 -61.11
N VAL A 425 -8.10 6.07 -60.71
CA VAL A 425 -8.18 6.56 -59.32
C VAL A 425 -8.54 5.43 -58.35
N ILE A 426 -9.45 4.53 -58.75
CA ILE A 426 -9.79 3.35 -57.95
C ILE A 426 -8.57 2.46 -57.76
N ARG A 427 -7.79 2.21 -58.82
CA ARG A 427 -6.56 1.41 -58.74
C ARG A 427 -5.57 2.02 -57.75
N ASP A 428 -5.27 3.31 -57.88
CA ASP A 428 -4.31 3.97 -57.00
C ASP A 428 -4.79 3.97 -55.53
N SER A 429 -6.11 4.09 -55.30
CA SER A 429 -6.70 3.96 -53.96
C SER A 429 -6.57 2.53 -53.41
N MET A 430 -6.66 1.51 -54.26
CA MET A 430 -6.46 0.11 -53.85
C MET A 430 -5.01 -0.17 -53.48
N ASP A 431 -4.04 0.41 -54.19
CA ASP A 431 -2.62 0.30 -53.83
C ASP A 431 -2.35 0.92 -52.45
N GLU A 432 -3.01 2.03 -52.11
CA GLU A 432 -2.91 2.65 -50.78
C GLU A 432 -3.54 1.76 -49.68
N VAL A 433 -4.70 1.15 -49.97
CA VAL A 433 -5.35 0.18 -49.06
C VAL A 433 -4.45 -1.02 -48.82
N GLU A 434 -3.80 -1.57 -49.84
CA GLU A 434 -2.88 -2.71 -49.71
C GLU A 434 -1.67 -2.35 -48.84
N ASN A 435 -1.06 -1.18 -49.07
CA ASN A 435 0.04 -0.68 -48.26
C ASN A 435 -0.36 -0.47 -46.80
N SER A 436 -1.51 0.16 -46.55
CA SER A 436 -2.04 0.34 -45.19
C SER A 436 -2.33 -1.01 -44.53
N ASN A 437 -2.85 -1.98 -45.27
CA ASN A 437 -3.13 -3.31 -44.78
C ASN A 437 -1.83 -4.04 -44.37
N LYS A 438 -0.75 -3.88 -45.14
CA LYS A 438 0.59 -4.41 -44.81
C LYS A 438 1.13 -3.79 -43.53
N SER A 439 1.07 -2.47 -43.37
CA SER A 439 1.45 -1.81 -42.11
C SER A 439 0.61 -2.28 -40.92
N MET A 440 -0.67 -2.57 -41.15
CA MET A 440 -1.52 -3.15 -40.10
C MET A 440 -1.07 -4.56 -39.70
N VAL A 441 -0.65 -5.42 -40.64
CA VAL A 441 -0.05 -6.73 -40.31
C VAL A 441 1.19 -6.55 -39.43
N ASP A 442 2.10 -5.64 -39.81
CA ASP A 442 3.34 -5.42 -39.06
C ASP A 442 3.07 -4.89 -37.65
N ASN A 443 2.12 -3.95 -37.51
CA ASN A 443 1.69 -3.44 -36.20
C ASN A 443 1.09 -4.54 -35.32
N MET A 444 0.26 -5.43 -35.89
CA MET A 444 -0.30 -6.56 -35.13
C MET A 444 0.78 -7.53 -34.68
N LYS A 445 1.82 -7.77 -35.50
CA LYS A 445 2.97 -8.58 -35.10
C LYS A 445 3.71 -7.96 -33.91
N GLN A 446 3.98 -6.65 -33.95
CA GLN A 446 4.60 -5.95 -32.83
C GLN A 446 3.75 -6.01 -31.56
N ILE A 447 2.42 -5.89 -31.68
CA ILE A 447 1.51 -6.05 -30.53
C ILE A 447 1.67 -7.45 -29.93
N CYS A 448 1.70 -8.51 -30.75
CA CYS A 448 1.92 -9.87 -30.26
C CYS A 448 3.25 -10.03 -29.52
N ASP A 449 4.34 -9.47 -30.05
CA ASP A 449 5.66 -9.50 -29.41
C ASP A 449 5.63 -8.78 -28.04
N VAL A 450 4.94 -7.63 -27.95
CA VAL A 450 4.75 -6.91 -26.68
C VAL A 450 3.92 -7.73 -25.69
N MET A 451 2.87 -8.41 -26.15
CA MET A 451 2.05 -9.28 -25.28
C MET A 451 2.86 -10.46 -24.71
N GLU A 452 3.80 -11.00 -25.48
CA GLU A 452 4.69 -12.08 -25.02
C GLU A 452 5.60 -11.58 -23.88
N VAL A 453 6.30 -10.48 -24.10
CA VAL A 453 7.14 -9.82 -23.06
C VAL A 453 6.30 -9.44 -21.83
N MET A 454 5.06 -9.00 -22.04
CA MET A 454 4.16 -8.65 -20.95
C MET A 454 3.78 -9.86 -20.09
N THR A 455 3.59 -11.02 -20.72
CA THR A 455 3.32 -12.29 -20.01
C THR A 455 4.50 -12.66 -19.13
N GLU A 456 5.72 -12.59 -19.66
CA GLU A 456 6.96 -12.84 -18.91
C GLU A 456 7.11 -11.87 -17.72
N ASN A 457 6.82 -10.59 -17.93
CA ASN A 457 6.85 -9.59 -16.86
C ASN A 457 5.81 -9.85 -15.76
N VAL A 458 4.61 -10.29 -16.12
CA VAL A 458 3.57 -10.66 -15.16
C VAL A 458 4.00 -11.88 -14.33
N GLU A 459 4.56 -12.91 -14.96
CA GLU A 459 5.09 -14.09 -14.26
C GLU A 459 6.25 -13.71 -13.33
N GLY A 460 7.19 -12.88 -13.81
CA GLY A 460 8.30 -12.37 -13.01
C GLY A 460 7.84 -11.53 -11.81
N ALA A 461 6.83 -10.68 -12.01
CA ALA A 461 6.24 -9.87 -10.95
C ALA A 461 5.48 -10.72 -9.92
N ASP A 462 4.72 -11.74 -10.36
CA ASP A 462 4.05 -12.68 -9.44
C ASP A 462 5.07 -13.41 -8.56
N GLN A 463 6.15 -13.91 -9.17
CA GLN A 463 7.21 -14.58 -8.43
C GLN A 463 7.91 -13.66 -7.42
N ASN A 464 8.24 -12.44 -7.82
CA ASN A 464 8.83 -11.44 -6.91
C ASN A 464 7.89 -11.13 -5.74
N THR A 465 6.60 -11.01 -6.01
CA THR A 465 5.58 -10.71 -5.00
C THR A 465 5.41 -11.88 -4.01
N ARG A 466 5.47 -13.13 -4.48
CA ARG A 466 5.48 -14.31 -3.61
C ARG A 466 6.70 -14.35 -2.69
N VAL A 467 7.88 -14.05 -3.21
CA VAL A 467 9.11 -13.94 -2.41
C VAL A 467 8.97 -12.83 -1.36
N MET A 468 8.41 -11.68 -1.76
CA MET A 468 8.20 -10.55 -0.88
C MET A 468 7.24 -10.87 0.28
N ARG A 469 6.09 -11.54 0.00
CA ARG A 469 5.18 -12.04 1.06
C ARG A 469 5.89 -12.98 2.03
N SER A 470 6.69 -13.92 1.52
CA SER A 470 7.48 -14.83 2.36
C SER A 470 8.47 -14.09 3.26
N LYS A 471 9.11 -13.03 2.76
CA LYS A 471 10.03 -12.19 3.54
C LYS A 471 9.32 -11.35 4.60
N TYR A 472 8.11 -10.89 4.36
CA TYR A 472 7.29 -10.24 5.39
C TYR A 472 6.88 -11.23 6.49
N ASP A 473 6.51 -12.46 6.14
CA ASP A 473 6.22 -13.51 7.14
C ASP A 473 7.47 -13.92 7.96
N GLU A 474 8.66 -13.90 7.35
CA GLU A 474 9.94 -14.10 8.05
C GLU A 474 10.27 -12.93 8.99
N THR A 475 10.00 -11.69 8.56
CA THR A 475 10.15 -10.47 9.37
C THR A 475 9.24 -10.51 10.60
N MET A 476 7.98 -10.91 10.43
CA MET A 476 7.01 -11.06 11.53
C MET A 476 7.44 -12.12 12.54
N ARG A 477 8.02 -13.24 12.09
CA ARG A 477 8.61 -14.25 12.98
C ARG A 477 9.81 -13.71 13.76
N SER A 478 10.65 -12.90 13.11
CA SER A 478 11.81 -12.28 13.76
C SER A 478 11.39 -11.25 14.80
N VAL A 479 10.38 -10.43 14.48
CA VAL A 479 9.72 -9.51 15.42
C VAL A 479 9.23 -10.25 16.66
N GLY A 480 8.49 -11.35 16.49
CA GLY A 480 8.00 -12.14 17.62
C GLY A 480 9.11 -12.71 18.51
N LYS A 481 10.25 -13.13 17.92
CA LYS A 481 11.42 -13.57 18.69
C LYS A 481 12.07 -12.43 19.48
N ILE A 482 12.17 -11.23 18.89
CA ILE A 482 12.73 -10.06 19.59
C ILE A 482 11.81 -9.69 20.75
N GLU A 483 10.49 -9.66 20.55
CA GLU A 483 9.51 -9.42 21.63
C GLU A 483 9.67 -10.44 22.77
N GLU A 484 9.89 -11.72 22.45
CA GLU A 484 10.12 -12.77 23.46
C GLU A 484 11.41 -12.54 24.27
N VAL A 485 12.54 -12.29 23.58
CA VAL A 485 13.84 -12.08 24.24
C VAL A 485 13.81 -10.83 25.11
N VAL A 486 13.24 -9.75 24.58
CA VAL A 486 13.14 -8.47 25.26
C VAL A 486 12.14 -8.55 26.43
N GLY A 487 11.06 -9.31 26.28
CA GLY A 487 10.14 -9.65 27.38
C GLY A 487 10.84 -10.38 28.53
N LYS A 488 11.57 -11.46 28.23
CA LYS A 488 12.34 -12.22 29.24
C LYS A 488 13.39 -11.36 29.94
N LEU A 489 14.13 -10.53 29.19
CA LEU A 489 15.14 -9.64 29.76
C LEU A 489 14.54 -8.63 30.74
N VAL A 490 13.34 -8.12 30.46
CA VAL A 490 12.65 -7.22 31.38
C VAL A 490 12.07 -7.95 32.59
N GLU A 491 11.61 -9.20 32.44
CA GLU A 491 11.22 -10.03 33.59
C GLU A 491 12.40 -10.32 34.52
N GLU A 492 13.57 -10.69 33.98
CA GLU A 492 14.78 -11.03 34.76
C GLU A 492 15.39 -9.84 35.51
N LEU A 493 15.19 -8.60 35.03
CA LEU A 493 15.70 -7.39 35.68
C LEU A 493 14.94 -7.01 36.96
N GLY A 494 13.87 -7.72 37.33
CA GLY A 494 13.16 -7.54 38.60
C GLY A 494 12.44 -6.19 38.77
N ALA A 495 12.55 -5.28 37.80
CA ALA A 495 11.67 -4.14 37.64
C ALA A 495 10.40 -4.65 36.97
N GLY A 496 9.26 -4.55 37.64
CA GLY A 496 8.06 -5.24 37.17
C GLY A 496 7.67 -4.85 35.75
N GLY A 497 7.88 -5.75 34.78
CA GLY A 497 7.59 -5.52 33.37
C GLY A 497 8.19 -4.21 32.82
N PHE A 498 7.80 -3.87 31.59
CA PHE A 498 8.17 -2.57 31.00
C PHE A 498 7.58 -1.38 31.76
N MET A 499 6.68 -1.65 32.72
CA MET A 499 5.86 -0.67 33.42
C MET A 499 5.72 -1.04 34.90
N SER A 500 6.26 -0.19 35.77
CA SER A 500 6.01 -0.27 37.20
C SER A 500 4.58 0.19 37.50
N ILE A 501 4.00 -0.24 38.62
CA ILE A 501 2.74 0.31 39.15
C ILE A 501 2.78 1.85 39.29
N HIS A 502 3.99 2.41 39.41
CA HIS A 502 4.26 3.85 39.49
C HIS A 502 4.08 4.61 38.16
N ASP A 503 4.12 3.91 37.02
CA ASP A 503 3.91 4.51 35.71
C ASP A 503 2.40 4.75 35.44
N ILE A 504 1.53 4.13 36.27
CA ILE A 504 0.08 4.28 36.20
C ILE A 504 -0.35 5.57 36.89
N LYS A 505 -1.04 6.44 36.14
CA LYS A 505 -1.52 7.75 36.62
C LYS A 505 -3.05 7.73 36.85
N PRO A 506 -3.56 8.51 37.82
CA PRO A 506 -4.99 8.79 37.94
C PRO A 506 -5.56 9.34 36.62
N GLY A 507 -6.77 8.92 36.25
CA GLY A 507 -7.45 9.27 35.00
C GLY A 507 -7.24 8.28 33.84
N MET A 508 -6.29 7.34 33.97
CA MET A 508 -6.12 6.25 33.01
C MET A 508 -7.29 5.26 33.08
N TRP A 509 -7.56 4.57 31.97
CA TRP A 509 -8.60 3.55 31.91
C TRP A 509 -8.02 2.15 32.00
N VAL A 510 -8.73 1.29 32.71
CA VAL A 510 -8.45 -0.13 32.81
C VAL A 510 -9.63 -0.94 32.30
N SER A 511 -9.30 -2.07 31.69
CA SER A 511 -10.24 -3.10 31.28
C SER A 511 -9.95 -4.37 32.06
N VAL A 512 -11.01 -5.03 32.52
CA VAL A 512 -10.97 -6.24 33.32
C VAL A 512 -11.86 -7.28 32.69
N THR A 513 -11.32 -8.47 32.48
CA THR A 513 -12.08 -9.61 31.96
C THR A 513 -12.01 -10.76 32.97
N PRO A 514 -13.14 -11.31 33.44
CA PRO A 514 -13.15 -12.49 34.31
C PRO A 514 -12.63 -13.73 33.57
N SER A 515 -11.74 -14.50 34.19
CA SER A 515 -11.13 -15.68 33.58
C SER A 515 -12.16 -16.77 33.21
N LYS A 516 -13.24 -16.92 33.98
CA LYS A 516 -14.33 -17.88 33.69
C LYS A 516 -15.29 -17.40 32.59
N THR A 517 -15.37 -16.10 32.32
CA THR A 517 -16.25 -15.53 31.28
C THR A 517 -15.51 -14.53 30.39
N PRO A 518 -14.65 -15.00 29.46
CA PRO A 518 -13.75 -14.16 28.68
C PRO A 518 -14.43 -13.17 27.73
N ASN A 519 -15.73 -13.33 27.45
CA ASN A 519 -16.48 -12.43 26.55
C ASN A 519 -17.06 -11.19 27.24
N LYS A 520 -16.86 -11.00 28.56
CA LYS A 520 -17.40 -9.85 29.31
C LYS A 520 -16.29 -8.91 29.76
N GLU A 521 -16.14 -7.78 29.06
CA GLU A 521 -15.12 -6.77 29.32
C GLU A 521 -15.66 -5.62 30.18
N TYR A 522 -15.16 -5.46 31.41
CA TYR A 522 -15.57 -4.39 32.33
C TYR A 522 -14.53 -3.27 32.35
N LYS A 523 -14.95 -2.01 32.27
CA LYS A 523 -14.06 -0.85 32.21
C LYS A 523 -14.21 0.04 33.43
N ALA A 524 -13.11 0.61 33.90
CA ALA A 524 -13.10 1.61 34.97
C ALA A 524 -11.97 2.62 34.80
N GLU A 525 -12.17 3.81 35.37
CA GLU A 525 -11.13 4.82 35.52
C GLU A 525 -10.28 4.54 36.78
N ILE A 526 -8.97 4.68 36.65
CA ILE A 526 -7.99 4.56 37.72
C ILE A 526 -7.97 5.85 38.53
N ILE A 527 -8.09 5.73 39.85
CA ILE A 527 -8.08 6.86 40.78
C ILE A 527 -6.77 6.98 41.56
N GLY A 528 -5.93 5.94 41.58
CA GLY A 528 -4.62 5.96 42.23
C GLY A 528 -3.92 4.59 42.19
N SER A 529 -2.62 4.58 42.47
CA SER A 529 -1.80 3.37 42.55
C SER A 529 -1.20 3.20 43.96
N PHE A 530 -0.85 1.97 44.31
CA PHE A 530 -0.14 1.58 45.53
C PHE A 530 0.87 0.49 45.17
N GLU A 531 1.73 0.09 46.11
CA GLU A 531 2.91 -0.76 45.89
C GLU A 531 2.64 -2.01 45.03
N ASP A 532 1.49 -2.67 45.22
CA ASP A 532 1.12 -3.92 44.52
C ASP A 532 -0.19 -3.83 43.71
N GLY A 533 -0.60 -2.63 43.26
CA GLY A 533 -1.86 -2.52 42.53
C GLY A 533 -2.42 -1.12 42.27
N VAL A 534 -3.67 -1.11 41.79
CA VAL A 534 -4.40 0.11 41.45
C VAL A 534 -5.77 0.15 42.10
N PHE A 535 -6.23 1.37 42.36
CA PHE A 535 -7.59 1.66 42.76
C PHE A 535 -8.37 2.18 41.57
N THR A 536 -9.60 1.69 41.40
CA THR A 536 -10.47 2.08 40.30
C THR A 536 -11.83 2.51 40.80
N ARG A 537 -12.56 3.27 39.97
CA ARG A 537 -14.01 3.45 40.11
C ARG A 537 -14.75 2.13 39.85
N LYS A 538 -16.08 2.20 39.84
CA LYS A 538 -16.96 1.08 39.49
C LYS A 538 -16.56 0.46 38.14
N LEU A 539 -16.35 -0.84 38.15
CA LEU A 539 -16.08 -1.63 36.95
C LEU A 539 -17.41 -1.91 36.23
N LEU A 540 -17.59 -1.34 35.04
CA LEU A 540 -18.85 -1.36 34.31
C LEU A 540 -18.73 -2.06 32.96
N LEU A 541 -19.72 -2.88 32.63
CA LEU A 541 -20.03 -3.37 31.28
C LEU A 541 -21.32 -2.67 30.82
N GLY A 542 -21.19 -1.58 30.07
CA GLY A 542 -22.31 -0.70 29.75
C GLY A 542 -22.89 -0.05 31.02
N LYS A 543 -24.11 -0.44 31.41
CA LYS A 543 -24.76 0.01 32.67
C LYS A 543 -24.66 -1.01 33.81
N ARG A 544 -24.05 -2.18 33.59
CA ARG A 544 -23.99 -3.28 34.57
C ARG A 544 -22.65 -3.27 35.32
N GLU A 545 -22.70 -3.32 36.65
CA GLU A 545 -21.52 -3.36 37.51
C GLU A 545 -20.97 -4.79 37.68
N LEU A 546 -19.66 -4.91 37.83
CA LEU A 546 -18.98 -6.18 38.04
C LEU A 546 -19.40 -6.80 39.39
N VAL A 547 -19.94 -8.03 39.33
CA VAL A 547 -20.19 -8.86 40.50
C VAL A 547 -18.95 -9.71 40.78
N LEU A 548 -18.40 -9.58 41.99
CA LEU A 548 -17.21 -10.34 42.40
C LEU A 548 -17.62 -11.76 42.83
N GLU A 549 -17.02 -12.77 42.22
CA GLU A 549 -17.17 -14.18 42.61
C GLU A 549 -16.00 -14.62 43.50
N LYS A 550 -16.26 -15.58 44.39
CA LYS A 550 -15.23 -16.12 45.29
C LYS A 550 -14.22 -16.97 44.49
N ASP A 551 -12.93 -16.72 44.70
CA ASP A 551 -11.79 -17.34 43.99
C ASP A 551 -11.75 -17.12 42.47
N GLU A 552 -12.42 -16.08 41.96
CA GLU A 552 -12.26 -15.66 40.56
C GLU A 552 -10.95 -14.88 40.38
N THR A 553 -10.24 -15.19 39.30
CA THR A 553 -9.13 -14.36 38.83
C THR A 553 -9.56 -13.57 37.60
N TYR A 554 -8.88 -12.46 37.39
CA TYR A 554 -9.19 -11.55 36.30
C TYR A 554 -7.96 -11.32 35.43
N GLN A 555 -8.21 -11.12 34.15
CA GLN A 555 -7.26 -10.50 33.24
C GLN A 555 -7.41 -8.99 33.36
N LEU A 556 -6.29 -8.29 33.56
CA LEU A 556 -6.24 -6.83 33.62
C LEU A 556 -5.55 -6.30 32.37
N LEU A 557 -6.16 -5.29 31.74
CA LEU A 557 -5.64 -4.61 30.57
C LEU A 557 -5.56 -3.11 30.85
N ILE A 558 -4.36 -2.56 30.92
CA ILE A 558 -4.14 -1.12 31.11
C ILE A 558 -3.44 -0.57 29.88
N VAL A 559 -3.96 0.52 29.33
CA VAL A 559 -3.28 1.28 28.28
C VAL A 559 -2.48 2.38 28.95
N VAL A 560 -1.16 2.35 28.80
CA VAL A 560 -0.26 3.45 29.19
C VAL A 560 0.47 3.92 27.94
N ASP A 561 0.25 5.18 27.58
CA ASP A 561 0.70 5.79 26.34
C ASP A 561 0.30 4.95 25.10
N ASN A 562 1.27 4.30 24.46
CA ASN A 562 1.09 3.50 23.24
C ASN A 562 1.09 1.99 23.50
N MET A 563 1.20 1.58 24.77
CA MET A 563 1.35 0.19 25.17
C MET A 563 0.11 -0.30 25.91
N LEU A 564 -0.41 -1.45 25.47
CA LEU A 564 -1.44 -2.20 26.15
C LEU A 564 -0.75 -3.28 26.99
N TYR A 565 -0.76 -3.09 28.30
CA TYR A 565 -0.22 -4.03 29.27
C TYR A 565 -1.30 -5.00 29.72
N LYS A 566 -0.92 -6.26 29.84
CA LYS A 566 -1.78 -7.36 30.29
C LYS A 566 -1.18 -7.99 31.54
N TRP A 567 -1.99 -8.08 32.59
CA TRP A 567 -1.72 -8.95 33.73
C TRP A 567 -2.70 -10.10 33.70
N GLU A 568 -2.19 -11.29 34.00
CA GLU A 568 -3.01 -12.46 34.23
C GLU A 568 -3.13 -12.73 35.73
N ASN A 569 -4.18 -13.44 36.11
CA ASN A 569 -4.40 -13.91 37.48
C ASN A 569 -4.49 -12.82 38.54
N VAL A 570 -5.07 -11.67 38.17
CA VAL A 570 -5.23 -10.51 39.05
C VAL A 570 -6.41 -10.73 40.00
N LYS A 571 -6.28 -10.28 41.24
CA LYS A 571 -7.35 -10.35 42.25
C LYS A 571 -7.99 -8.99 42.46
N ILE A 572 -9.31 -8.95 42.49
CA ILE A 572 -10.09 -7.73 42.68
C ILE A 572 -10.88 -7.84 43.98
N ALA A 573 -10.80 -6.80 44.80
CA ALA A 573 -11.53 -6.70 46.06
C ALA A 573 -12.27 -5.36 46.14
N LEU A 574 -13.46 -5.37 46.75
CA LEU A 574 -14.19 -4.15 47.05
C LEU A 574 -13.64 -3.54 48.35
N GLN A 575 -13.22 -2.28 48.34
CA GLN A 575 -12.62 -1.64 49.52
C GLN A 575 -13.58 -0.66 50.22
N LYS A 576 -14.43 0.04 49.46
CA LYS A 576 -15.53 0.94 49.91
C LYS A 576 -16.66 0.89 48.87
N ASP A 577 -17.89 1.29 49.22
CA ASP A 577 -19.14 1.15 48.42
C ASP A 577 -19.08 1.61 46.93
N THR A 578 -18.02 2.29 46.51
CA THR A 578 -17.84 2.77 45.12
C THR A 578 -16.45 2.52 44.52
N THR A 579 -15.57 1.78 45.20
CA THR A 579 -14.14 1.69 44.82
C THR A 579 -13.62 0.26 44.85
N TYR A 580 -12.99 -0.16 43.75
CA TYR A 580 -12.36 -1.47 43.61
C TYR A 580 -10.85 -1.36 43.79
N LYS A 581 -10.29 -2.31 44.54
CA LYS A 581 -8.85 -2.52 44.70
C LYS A 581 -8.43 -3.70 43.83
N ILE A 582 -7.56 -3.44 42.88
CA ILE A 582 -7.01 -4.44 41.96
C ILE A 582 -5.57 -4.73 42.37
N ASN A 583 -5.31 -5.93 42.90
CA ASN A 583 -3.97 -6.38 43.28
C ASN A 583 -3.31 -7.12 42.14
N VAL A 584 -2.18 -6.61 41.65
CA VAL A 584 -1.33 -7.29 40.67
C VAL A 584 -0.15 -7.91 41.41
N MET A 585 -0.09 -9.24 41.45
CA MET A 585 0.98 -9.98 42.13
C MET A 585 2.10 -10.43 41.17
N ALA A 586 1.98 -10.07 39.89
CA ALA A 586 2.88 -10.45 38.83
C ALA A 586 3.22 -9.24 37.94
N ASN A 587 4.30 -9.36 37.18
CA ASN A 587 4.71 -8.35 36.22
C ASN A 587 3.76 -8.35 35.00
N PRO A 588 3.46 -7.19 34.40
CA PRO A 588 2.68 -7.15 33.17
C PRO A 588 3.46 -7.71 31.98
N ALA A 589 2.76 -8.44 31.12
CA ALA A 589 3.18 -8.66 29.75
C ALA A 589 2.74 -7.49 28.87
N VAL A 590 3.60 -7.04 27.94
CA VAL A 590 3.17 -6.15 26.86
C VAL A 590 2.33 -6.97 25.89
N TYR A 591 1.03 -6.69 25.79
CA TYR A 591 0.10 -7.45 24.95
C TYR A 591 0.04 -6.88 23.53
N ASN A 592 0.16 -5.57 23.39
CA ASN A 592 0.18 -4.89 22.10
C ASN A 592 0.79 -3.49 22.25
N ARG A 593 1.74 -3.09 21.41
CA ARG A 593 2.13 -1.69 21.24
C ARG A 593 1.64 -1.21 19.88
N ARG A 594 1.04 -0.02 19.84
CA ARG A 594 0.62 0.66 18.61
C ARG A 594 1.69 1.68 18.21
N LYS A 595 1.93 1.89 16.91
CA LYS A 595 2.88 2.92 16.42
C LYS A 595 2.51 4.33 16.89
N TYR A 596 1.21 4.62 17.02
CA TYR A 596 0.70 5.89 17.51
C TYR A 596 -0.35 5.73 18.62
N PRO A 597 -0.41 6.70 19.56
CA PRO A 597 -1.49 6.77 20.53
C PRO A 597 -2.81 6.97 19.80
N ARG A 598 -3.90 6.48 20.41
CA ARG A 598 -5.25 6.70 19.89
C ARG A 598 -6.00 7.60 20.82
N LEU A 599 -6.44 8.74 20.32
CA LEU A 599 -7.34 9.63 21.04
C LEU A 599 -8.74 9.02 21.01
N PRO A 600 -9.36 8.70 22.16
CA PRO A 600 -10.77 8.35 22.22
C PRO A 600 -11.60 9.57 21.79
N MET A 601 -12.58 9.34 20.92
CA MET A 601 -13.47 10.37 20.40
C MET A 601 -14.91 9.83 20.40
N ASP A 602 -15.89 10.73 20.31
CA ASP A 602 -17.32 10.37 20.18
C ASP A 602 -18.04 11.33 19.21
N ASN A 603 -17.29 11.96 18.30
CA ASN A 603 -17.84 12.89 17.32
C ASN A 603 -18.74 12.15 16.32
N PRO A 604 -19.90 12.73 15.92
CA PRO A 604 -20.65 12.23 14.78
C PRO A 604 -19.80 12.24 13.50
N CYS A 605 -20.00 11.27 12.62
CA CYS A 605 -19.36 11.25 11.31
C CYS A 605 -20.29 10.73 10.21
N GLU A 606 -20.09 11.26 9.01
CA GLU A 606 -20.69 10.77 7.77
C GLU A 606 -19.71 9.78 7.12
N ILE A 607 -20.17 8.59 6.75
CA ILE A 607 -19.37 7.50 6.18
C ILE A 607 -19.80 7.26 4.74
N LYS A 608 -18.86 7.26 3.79
CA LYS A 608 -19.07 6.91 2.38
C LYS A 608 -18.17 5.75 1.97
N LEU A 609 -18.71 4.80 1.22
CA LEU A 609 -17.94 3.76 0.56
C LEU A 609 -17.60 4.24 -0.85
N GLN A 610 -16.32 4.22 -1.26
CA GLN A 610 -15.90 4.76 -2.56
C GLN A 610 -16.60 4.13 -3.78
N SER A 611 -17.14 2.92 -3.62
CA SER A 611 -17.82 2.16 -4.67
C SER A 611 -19.35 2.30 -4.67
N GLU A 612 -19.95 3.07 -3.77
CA GLU A 612 -21.40 3.23 -3.65
C GLU A 612 -21.86 4.68 -3.59
N LYS A 613 -23.00 4.99 -4.24
CA LYS A 613 -23.70 6.26 -4.07
C LYS A 613 -24.59 6.19 -2.81
N GLY A 614 -23.98 6.32 -1.64
CA GLY A 614 -24.69 6.37 -0.36
C GLY A 614 -23.82 6.88 0.79
N SER A 615 -24.40 7.68 1.67
CA SER A 615 -23.78 8.13 2.92
C SER A 615 -24.49 7.50 4.11
N TYR A 616 -23.73 7.06 5.09
CA TYR A 616 -24.23 6.42 6.30
C TYR A 616 -23.80 7.20 7.52
N ASN A 617 -24.66 7.29 8.53
CA ASN A 617 -24.31 7.95 9.78
C ASN A 617 -23.51 6.99 10.68
N GLY A 618 -22.52 7.55 11.35
CA GLY A 618 -21.74 6.85 12.36
C GLY A 618 -21.20 7.81 13.41
N ARG A 619 -20.36 7.27 14.27
CA ARG A 619 -19.59 8.03 15.26
C ARG A 619 -18.14 7.60 15.23
N MET A 620 -17.24 8.55 15.41
CA MET A 620 -15.83 8.26 15.67
C MET A 620 -15.69 7.59 17.03
N VAL A 621 -14.87 6.56 17.11
CA VAL A 621 -14.55 5.83 18.36
C VAL A 621 -13.14 6.18 18.81
N ASN A 622 -12.20 6.27 17.86
CA ASN A 622 -10.85 6.77 18.13
C ASN A 622 -10.15 7.23 16.86
N LEU A 623 -9.11 8.05 17.03
CA LEU A 623 -8.27 8.58 15.96
C LEU A 623 -6.79 8.46 16.34
N SER A 624 -5.96 8.03 15.40
CA SER A 624 -4.49 8.06 15.45
C SER A 624 -3.92 8.52 14.12
N ALA A 625 -2.61 8.76 14.07
CA ALA A 625 -1.95 9.29 12.87
C ALA A 625 -2.10 8.37 11.64
N ASN A 626 -2.20 7.06 11.83
CA ASN A 626 -2.24 6.07 10.75
C ASN A 626 -3.57 5.31 10.65
N GLY A 627 -4.58 5.71 11.41
CA GLY A 627 -5.80 4.92 11.50
C GLY A 627 -6.86 5.52 12.39
N PHE A 628 -8.06 5.02 12.23
CA PHE A 628 -9.20 5.45 13.01
C PHE A 628 -10.17 4.29 13.22
N ALA A 629 -11.07 4.45 14.17
CA ALA A 629 -12.18 3.53 14.34
C ALA A 629 -13.49 4.31 14.38
N ILE A 630 -14.51 3.73 13.76
CA ILE A 630 -15.87 4.27 13.68
C ILE A 630 -16.85 3.22 14.16
N ALA A 631 -18.00 3.66 14.67
CA ALA A 631 -19.13 2.81 15.02
C ALA A 631 -20.36 3.23 14.22
N THR A 632 -21.09 2.27 13.67
CA THR A 632 -22.33 2.50 12.93
C THR A 632 -23.31 1.34 13.14
N ARG A 633 -24.60 1.59 12.91
CA ARG A 633 -25.64 0.54 12.89
C ARG A 633 -26.01 0.10 11.47
N ALA A 634 -25.36 0.65 10.45
CA ALA A 634 -25.60 0.27 9.06
C ALA A 634 -25.06 -1.14 8.78
N GLU A 635 -25.95 -2.10 8.52
CA GLU A 635 -25.58 -3.49 8.22
C GLU A 635 -24.74 -3.61 6.95
N GLN A 636 -24.97 -2.75 5.96
CA GLN A 636 -24.22 -2.72 4.69
C GLN A 636 -22.72 -2.47 4.92
N ILE A 637 -22.40 -1.64 5.93
CA ILE A 637 -21.02 -1.36 6.34
C ILE A 637 -20.42 -2.54 7.12
N GLY A 638 -21.26 -3.30 7.84
CA GLY A 638 -20.85 -4.50 8.57
C GLY A 638 -20.20 -5.58 7.70
N ALA A 639 -20.53 -5.63 6.40
CA ALA A 639 -19.95 -6.56 5.43
C ALA A 639 -18.80 -5.96 4.59
N ALA A 640 -18.41 -4.70 4.82
CA ALA A 640 -17.50 -3.94 3.96
C ALA A 640 -16.01 -4.13 4.27
N LYS A 641 -15.62 -5.22 4.94
CA LYS A 641 -14.20 -5.50 5.24
C LYS A 641 -13.40 -5.59 3.93
N GLY A 642 -12.25 -4.92 3.87
CA GLY A 642 -11.41 -4.86 2.68
C GLY A 642 -11.81 -3.78 1.66
N ARG A 643 -12.82 -2.94 1.94
CA ARG A 643 -13.20 -1.81 1.08
C ARG A 643 -12.60 -0.49 1.58
N GLU A 644 -12.42 0.44 0.65
CA GLU A 644 -12.07 1.83 0.92
C GLU A 644 -13.29 2.62 1.38
N ILE A 645 -13.08 3.39 2.45
CA ILE A 645 -14.06 4.34 2.97
C ILE A 645 -13.50 5.75 3.04
N GLU A 646 -14.43 6.68 3.04
CA GLU A 646 -14.20 8.10 3.25
C GLU A 646 -15.12 8.57 4.37
N ILE A 647 -14.56 9.23 5.37
CA ILE A 647 -15.33 9.74 6.51
C ILE A 647 -15.22 11.25 6.60
N LYS A 648 -16.35 11.92 6.90
CA LYS A 648 -16.37 13.34 7.27
C LYS A 648 -16.70 13.44 8.75
N ILE A 649 -15.78 13.99 9.54
CA ILE A 649 -15.95 14.11 11.00
C ILE A 649 -16.58 15.47 11.32
N GLU A 650 -17.72 15.47 12.03
CA GLU A 650 -18.38 16.71 12.43
C GLU A 650 -17.67 17.36 13.63
N GLY A 651 -17.47 18.69 13.56
CA GLY A 651 -16.92 19.48 14.67
C GLY A 651 -15.46 19.18 15.02
N PHE A 652 -14.67 18.67 14.07
CA PHE A 652 -13.24 18.42 14.26
C PHE A 652 -12.38 19.53 13.65
N ASP A 653 -11.96 20.49 14.51
CA ASP A 653 -11.30 21.73 14.11
C ASP A 653 -9.99 21.56 13.34
N LEU A 654 -9.30 20.42 13.49
CA LEU A 654 -8.05 20.14 12.79
C LEU A 654 -8.28 19.83 11.30
N LEU A 655 -9.39 19.17 10.95
CA LEU A 655 -9.67 18.77 9.56
C LEU A 655 -10.56 19.76 8.81
N LYS A 656 -11.19 20.76 9.47
CA LYS A 656 -12.00 21.85 8.86
C LYS A 656 -12.74 21.44 7.57
N GLU A 657 -13.54 20.38 7.65
CA GLU A 657 -14.34 19.78 6.57
C GLU A 657 -13.64 18.84 5.56
N GLN A 658 -12.33 18.60 5.68
CA GLN A 658 -11.66 17.55 4.92
C GLN A 658 -12.16 16.17 5.31
N THR A 659 -12.30 15.33 4.29
CA THR A 659 -12.63 13.93 4.44
C THR A 659 -11.38 13.12 4.70
N LEU A 660 -11.54 12.07 5.49
CA LEU A 660 -10.46 11.21 5.90
C LEU A 660 -10.68 9.83 5.30
N THR A 661 -9.73 9.37 4.50
CA THR A 661 -9.83 8.10 3.77
C THR A 661 -9.18 6.97 4.55
N GLY A 662 -9.71 5.76 4.40
CA GLY A 662 -9.07 4.59 4.97
C GLY A 662 -9.62 3.27 4.48
N HIS A 663 -8.77 2.26 4.58
CA HIS A 663 -9.07 0.88 4.25
C HIS A 663 -9.63 0.13 5.46
N ILE A 664 -10.80 -0.52 5.33
CA ILE A 664 -11.40 -1.28 6.43
C ILE A 664 -10.62 -2.57 6.68
N ILE A 665 -9.84 -2.62 7.77
CA ILE A 665 -9.05 -3.78 8.15
C ILE A 665 -9.76 -4.72 9.12
N ARG A 666 -10.69 -4.20 9.93
CA ARG A 666 -11.44 -4.99 10.92
C ARG A 666 -12.87 -4.50 11.05
N VAL A 667 -13.76 -5.44 11.32
CA VAL A 667 -15.16 -5.17 11.69
C VAL A 667 -15.50 -6.07 12.88
N SER A 668 -16.08 -5.49 13.92
CA SER A 668 -16.60 -6.23 15.08
C SER A 668 -18.04 -5.80 15.35
N ASN A 669 -18.93 -6.76 15.58
CA ASN A 669 -20.33 -6.51 15.93
C ASN A 669 -20.51 -6.59 17.44
N ASN A 670 -21.13 -5.58 18.04
CA ASN A 670 -21.45 -5.53 19.45
C ASN A 670 -22.94 -5.18 19.62
N ASP A 671 -23.79 -6.20 19.75
CA ASP A 671 -25.25 -6.07 19.92
C ASP A 671 -25.93 -5.10 18.92
N GLY A 672 -25.60 -5.20 17.63
CA GLY A 672 -26.21 -4.41 16.55
C GLY A 672 -25.50 -3.07 16.26
N GLU A 673 -24.38 -2.78 16.94
CA GLU A 673 -23.46 -1.70 16.60
C GLU A 673 -22.17 -2.30 16.01
N PHE A 674 -21.86 -1.98 14.75
CA PHE A 674 -20.64 -2.39 14.06
C PHE A 674 -19.52 -1.38 14.31
N ILE A 675 -18.44 -1.84 14.93
CA ILE A 675 -17.20 -1.07 15.10
C ILE A 675 -16.22 -1.47 13.99
N LEU A 676 -15.86 -0.51 13.16
CA LEU A 676 -14.87 -0.68 12.11
C LEU A 676 -13.55 -0.08 12.56
N GLY A 677 -12.45 -0.79 12.29
CA GLY A 677 -11.12 -0.20 12.34
C GLY A 677 -10.60 -0.03 10.94
N CYS A 678 -10.16 1.18 10.65
CA CYS A 678 -9.72 1.62 9.35
C CYS A 678 -8.26 2.05 9.44
N ARG A 679 -7.47 1.66 8.44
CA ARG A 679 -6.09 2.10 8.28
C ARG A 679 -6.07 3.23 7.25
N MET A 680 -5.42 4.33 7.58
CA MET A 680 -5.24 5.42 6.63
C MET A 680 -4.19 5.01 5.58
N PRO A 681 -4.24 5.56 4.37
CA PRO A 681 -3.25 5.27 3.32
C PRO A 681 -1.84 5.76 3.67
N GLU A 682 -1.73 6.83 4.47
CA GLU A 682 -0.45 7.40 4.93
C GLU A 682 -0.54 7.83 6.41
N ASP A 683 0.62 8.07 7.03
CA ASP A 683 0.71 8.62 8.39
C ASP A 683 0.48 10.15 8.36
N TYR A 684 -0.59 10.62 9.00
CA TYR A 684 -0.87 12.04 9.13
C TYR A 684 -0.17 12.63 10.37
N LEU A 685 0.96 13.29 10.16
CA LEU A 685 1.77 13.88 11.23
C LEU A 685 1.04 14.97 12.02
N ASP A 686 0.16 15.74 11.39
CA ASP A 686 -0.65 16.76 12.07
C ASP A 686 -1.64 16.11 13.07
N ILE A 687 -2.23 14.97 12.67
CA ILE A 687 -3.09 14.17 13.56
C ILE A 687 -2.27 13.59 14.70
N ARG A 688 -1.04 13.09 14.43
CA ARG A 688 -0.12 12.62 15.47
C ARG A 688 0.10 13.69 16.55
N ASP A 689 0.47 14.89 16.12
CA ASP A 689 0.84 15.98 17.03
C ASP A 689 -0.38 16.47 17.82
N TYR A 690 -1.54 16.54 17.18
CA TYR A 690 -2.82 16.83 17.85
C TYR A 690 -3.17 15.79 18.91
N VAL A 691 -3.09 14.49 18.58
CA VAL A 691 -3.38 13.40 19.51
C VAL A 691 -2.41 13.43 20.70
N ASN A 692 -1.13 13.62 20.45
CA ASN A 692 -0.11 13.74 21.50
C ASN A 692 -0.38 14.92 22.44
N GLN A 693 -0.72 16.10 21.89
CA GLN A 693 -1.02 17.28 22.67
C GLN A 693 -2.25 17.09 23.56
N LYS A 694 -3.33 16.48 23.04
CA LYS A 694 -4.55 16.20 23.81
C LYS A 694 -4.35 15.13 24.89
N MET A 695 -3.52 14.12 24.63
CA MET A 695 -3.20 13.08 25.61
C MET A 695 -2.27 13.58 26.73
N GLN A 696 -1.37 14.52 26.44
CA GLN A 696 -0.49 15.15 27.45
C GLN A 696 -1.16 16.31 28.21
N GLY A 697 -2.22 16.90 27.64
CA GLY A 697 -2.89 18.11 28.13
C GLY A 697 -3.97 17.91 29.21
N GLY A 698 -4.05 16.73 29.85
CA GLY A 698 -4.91 16.52 31.02
C GLY A 698 -4.33 17.14 32.31
N LYS A 699 -4.07 18.45 32.32
CA LYS A 699 -3.85 19.24 33.54
C LYS A 699 -5.02 20.17 33.78
#